data_AF-A0AAJ0B1G5-F1
#
_entry.id   AF-A0AAJ0B1G5-F1
#
_cell.length_a   1.000
_cell.length_b   1.000
_cell.length_c   1.000
_cell.angle_alpha   90.00
_cell.angle_beta   90.00
_cell.angle_gamma   90.00
#
_symmetry.space_group_name_H-M   'P 1'
#
loop_
_entity.id
_entity.type
_entity.pdbx_description
1 polymer ?
#
loop_
_entity_poly.entity_id
_entity_poly.type
_entity_poly.pdbx_seq_one_letter_code
_entity_poly.pdbx_strand_id
1 'polypeptide(L)'
;MSSPLVKLPYELLSFVVDNLDLTDTRNLSLTCRRLQFLFHERNIAKWILETKAPQTLEARCARVSNRYPSELRRLVKRREAIAKLSPYLVKIVAVAEQWIYENGVLCHIHDRELRILDLHGSQSTEIVVDIRLMLNKALPESRESVKYTFQPLYYSHGIVSCLYRHTKPSRGSWLVVFNPQDGQILTTLPLESTFKLFVRNNEKYLCYGVYSSASREEGRRWVARAFDLTSTKWLGREIDLPEPIGSDVNSTVCFEIFDGALYGLSSQTSLEAEEIDWMSYYTFFRLPLSDDGLKKIEHAPRRQLWRRCHFEGPIDDRWSFLRLVRDETTSQLKAIESRKEWLARTHSARRTYYTTELSFSQSYTSAASTPDSGQEYDDESAALCKTNEPDFVTAPPRKPQFVHAGDDNSTALMATLTKTPVRLYHSSCQTFLDLVDDPSPSEPHKQRIRLRGGSRRPWTPDEVEQRKRAVVEPRHQPQDTFDQQIADLYKHEDVVCWPPEQDPSRPNDALDQIYAVLNPPNHSGNITGAWDERSLVYAVEGTKGFRAIVFVSWDPKIYLEGTKPFPSDLRIGNPFCVPPEGSDVASSSPPDTAPSGAREGKNKELGTHRHAAQSNICCNVQGSTASREAVQGESPERWARSARAMYQDIAMGFHFAR
;
A
#
# COMPACT_ATOMS: atom_id res chain seq x y z
N MET A 1 -36.84 24.99 -10.61
CA MET A 1 -35.93 26.10 -11.01
C MET A 1 -34.55 25.53 -11.26
N SER A 2 -33.92 25.79 -12.40
CA SER A 2 -32.57 25.29 -12.72
C SER A 2 -31.50 26.02 -11.88
N SER A 3 -30.64 25.28 -11.17
CA SER A 3 -29.52 25.84 -10.40
C SER A 3 -28.66 26.79 -11.26
N PRO A 4 -28.27 27.98 -10.74
CA PRO A 4 -27.47 28.97 -11.47
C PRO A 4 -26.12 28.42 -11.94
N LEU A 5 -25.56 27.46 -11.21
CA LEU A 5 -24.28 26.81 -11.55
C LEU A 5 -24.32 26.10 -12.90
N VAL A 6 -25.48 25.54 -13.26
CA VAL A 6 -25.66 24.78 -14.51
C VAL A 6 -25.87 25.69 -15.73
N LYS A 7 -25.96 27.01 -15.51
CA LYS A 7 -26.03 28.02 -16.56
C LYS A 7 -24.69 28.70 -16.82
N LEU A 8 -23.67 28.42 -15.99
CA LEU A 8 -22.34 28.98 -16.19
C LEU A 8 -21.71 28.45 -17.48
N PRO A 9 -20.95 29.30 -18.20
CA PRO A 9 -20.05 28.85 -19.25
C PRO A 9 -19.08 27.78 -18.72
N TYR A 10 -18.65 26.92 -19.64
CA TYR A 10 -17.75 25.80 -19.37
C TYR A 10 -16.46 26.26 -18.68
N GLU A 11 -15.94 27.41 -19.11
CA GLU A 11 -14.70 28.01 -18.61
C GLU A 11 -14.84 28.41 -17.13
N LEU A 12 -15.95 29.08 -16.77
CA LEU A 12 -16.18 29.49 -15.38
C LEU A 12 -16.39 28.29 -14.46
N LEU A 13 -17.04 27.24 -14.96
CA LEU A 13 -17.21 26.02 -14.19
C LEU A 13 -15.87 25.29 -13.98
N SER A 14 -14.93 25.36 -14.94
CA SER A 14 -13.58 24.82 -14.76
C SER A 14 -12.82 25.53 -13.63
N PHE A 15 -12.92 26.86 -13.50
CA PHE A 15 -12.33 27.59 -12.37
C PHE A 15 -12.92 27.20 -11.01
N VAL A 16 -14.23 26.91 -10.96
CA VAL A 16 -14.85 26.40 -9.73
C VAL A 16 -14.25 25.05 -9.35
N VAL A 17 -14.16 24.12 -10.30
CA VAL A 17 -13.60 22.78 -10.07
C VAL A 17 -12.12 22.85 -9.65
N ASP A 18 -11.40 23.92 -9.99
CA ASP A 18 -9.98 24.09 -9.63
C ASP A 18 -9.80 24.28 -8.14
N ASN A 19 -10.84 24.76 -7.47
CA ASN A 19 -10.82 25.01 -6.05
C ASN A 19 -11.46 23.84 -5.26
N LEU A 20 -11.92 22.80 -5.95
CA LEU A 20 -12.48 21.61 -5.33
C LEU A 20 -11.43 20.50 -5.26
N ASP A 21 -11.54 19.66 -4.23
CA ASP A 21 -10.82 18.40 -4.18
C ASP A 21 -11.53 17.32 -5.04
N LEU A 22 -10.95 16.12 -5.13
CA LEU A 22 -11.52 15.04 -5.91
C LEU A 22 -12.87 14.54 -5.38
N THR A 23 -13.07 14.59 -4.08
CA THR A 23 -14.29 14.13 -3.41
C THR A 23 -15.42 15.12 -3.66
N ASP A 24 -15.17 16.40 -3.49
CA ASP A 24 -16.12 17.49 -3.73
C ASP A 24 -16.48 17.59 -5.20
N THR A 25 -15.50 17.47 -6.10
CA THR A 25 -15.75 17.44 -7.54
C THR A 25 -16.68 16.30 -7.91
N ARG A 26 -16.47 15.13 -7.30
CA ARG A 26 -17.35 13.96 -7.49
C ARG A 26 -18.74 14.22 -6.93
N ASN A 27 -18.86 14.69 -5.70
CA ASN A 27 -20.14 15.00 -5.08
C ASN A 27 -20.93 16.00 -5.93
N LEU A 28 -20.26 17.04 -6.43
CA LEU A 28 -20.82 18.02 -7.36
C LEU A 28 -21.36 17.35 -8.63
N SER A 29 -20.62 16.42 -9.23
CA SER A 29 -21.05 15.69 -10.43
C SER A 29 -22.29 14.82 -10.22
N LEU A 30 -22.55 14.41 -8.97
CA LEU A 30 -23.71 13.58 -8.60
C LEU A 30 -24.96 14.42 -8.26
N THR A 31 -24.83 15.72 -8.05
CA THR A 31 -25.97 16.59 -7.69
C THR A 31 -27.03 16.70 -8.79
N CYS A 32 -26.63 16.69 -10.08
CA CYS A 32 -27.57 16.69 -11.19
C CYS A 32 -26.98 16.09 -12.48
N ARG A 33 -27.85 15.58 -13.37
CA ARG A 33 -27.44 14.96 -14.65
C ARG A 33 -26.57 15.87 -15.51
N ARG A 34 -26.83 17.18 -15.51
CA ARG A 34 -26.08 18.15 -16.33
C ARG A 34 -24.66 18.38 -15.85
N LEU A 35 -24.33 18.08 -14.58
CA LEU A 35 -22.97 18.20 -14.02
C LEU A 35 -22.17 16.89 -14.09
N GLN A 36 -22.79 15.80 -14.54
CA GLN A 36 -22.09 14.52 -14.73
C GLN A 36 -20.94 14.65 -15.74
N PHE A 37 -21.00 15.59 -16.68
CA PHE A 37 -19.95 15.81 -17.67
C PHE A 37 -18.57 16.09 -17.04
N LEU A 38 -18.50 16.59 -15.79
CA LEU A 38 -17.25 16.79 -15.05
C LEU A 38 -16.38 15.51 -14.97
N PHE A 39 -17.01 14.33 -14.97
CA PHE A 39 -16.33 13.03 -14.92
C PHE A 39 -16.39 12.25 -16.23
N HIS A 40 -17.05 12.77 -17.27
CA HIS A 40 -17.27 12.07 -18.52
C HIS A 40 -16.62 12.77 -19.72
N GLU A 41 -16.48 14.09 -19.66
CA GLU A 41 -15.79 14.89 -20.67
C GLU A 41 -14.28 14.77 -20.48
N ARG A 42 -13.55 14.67 -21.59
CA ARG A 42 -12.14 14.31 -21.60
C ARG A 42 -11.22 15.43 -21.12
N ASN A 43 -11.46 16.67 -21.55
CA ASN A 43 -10.60 17.81 -21.22
C ASN A 43 -10.71 18.17 -19.73
N ILE A 44 -11.92 18.21 -19.17
CA ILE A 44 -12.13 18.39 -17.73
C ILE A 44 -11.49 17.24 -16.96
N ALA A 45 -11.79 15.99 -17.31
CA ALA A 45 -11.24 14.86 -16.58
C ALA A 45 -9.71 14.82 -16.64
N LYS A 46 -9.12 15.19 -17.79
CA LYS A 46 -7.67 15.35 -17.94
C LYS A 46 -7.16 16.40 -16.99
N TRP A 47 -7.76 17.58 -17.02
CA TRP A 47 -7.31 18.67 -16.18
C TRP A 47 -7.46 18.37 -14.68
N ILE A 48 -8.58 17.80 -14.23
CA ILE A 48 -8.75 17.35 -12.84
C ILE A 48 -7.64 16.35 -12.46
N LEU A 49 -7.44 15.31 -13.28
CA LEU A 49 -6.51 14.23 -12.95
C LEU A 49 -5.04 14.71 -12.93
N GLU A 50 -4.66 15.56 -13.89
CA GLU A 50 -3.31 16.13 -14.01
C GLU A 50 -3.03 17.21 -12.95
N THR A 51 -4.04 17.95 -12.50
CA THR A 51 -3.87 18.98 -11.45
C THR A 51 -3.95 18.39 -10.04
N LYS A 52 -4.86 17.45 -9.80
CA LYS A 52 -5.17 16.97 -8.44
C LYS A 52 -4.49 15.67 -8.04
N ALA A 53 -4.07 14.85 -9.00
CA ALA A 53 -3.47 13.55 -8.72
C ALA A 53 -2.51 13.06 -9.83
N PRO A 54 -1.56 13.90 -10.32
CA PRO A 54 -0.74 13.58 -11.49
C PRO A 54 0.19 12.38 -11.31
N GLN A 55 0.51 11.99 -10.08
CA GLN A 55 1.50 10.92 -9.82
C GLN A 55 0.87 9.55 -9.61
N THR A 56 -0.48 9.49 -9.57
CA THR A 56 -1.24 8.25 -9.46
C THR A 56 -1.00 7.31 -10.65
N LEU A 57 -1.16 6.01 -10.43
CA LEU A 57 -1.12 5.04 -11.54
C LEU A 57 -2.26 5.31 -12.54
N GLU A 58 -3.42 5.78 -12.06
CA GLU A 58 -4.54 6.17 -12.91
C GLU A 58 -4.16 7.33 -13.84
N ALA A 59 -3.47 8.36 -13.35
CA ALA A 59 -2.96 9.45 -14.20
C ALA A 59 -1.94 8.94 -15.24
N ARG A 60 -1.01 8.07 -14.83
CA ARG A 60 -0.05 7.46 -15.77
C ARG A 60 -0.76 6.61 -16.84
N CYS A 61 -1.71 5.78 -16.44
CA CYS A 61 -2.54 4.99 -17.34
C CYS A 61 -3.33 5.90 -18.29
N ALA A 62 -3.84 7.02 -17.82
CA ALA A 62 -4.59 7.99 -18.62
C ALA A 62 -3.71 8.67 -19.68
N ARG A 63 -2.46 9.00 -19.36
CA ARG A 63 -1.49 9.57 -20.32
C ARG A 63 -1.19 8.61 -21.47
N VAL A 64 -1.04 7.31 -21.17
CA VAL A 64 -0.76 6.28 -22.19
C VAL A 64 -2.00 5.91 -22.99
N SER A 65 -3.11 5.61 -22.32
CA SER A 65 -4.34 5.12 -22.95
C SER A 65 -5.22 6.24 -23.53
N ASN A 66 -4.95 7.48 -23.14
CA ASN A 66 -5.75 8.66 -23.46
C ASN A 66 -7.21 8.59 -22.96
N ARG A 67 -7.49 7.73 -21.96
CA ARG A 67 -8.82 7.50 -21.35
C ARG A 67 -9.00 8.20 -20.01
N TYR A 68 -8.76 9.51 -19.97
CA TYR A 68 -8.83 10.33 -18.76
C TYR A 68 -10.14 10.19 -17.95
N PRO A 69 -11.35 10.24 -18.55
CA PRO A 69 -12.59 10.08 -17.78
C PRO A 69 -12.69 8.74 -17.04
N SER A 70 -12.25 7.66 -17.68
CA SER A 70 -12.33 6.31 -17.10
C SER A 70 -11.36 6.15 -15.94
N GLU A 71 -10.12 6.62 -16.09
CA GLU A 71 -9.11 6.53 -15.05
C GLU A 71 -9.39 7.49 -13.88
N LEU A 72 -9.96 8.68 -14.13
CA LEU A 72 -10.44 9.56 -13.06
C LEU A 72 -11.54 8.90 -12.22
N ARG A 73 -12.54 8.28 -12.88
CA ARG A 73 -13.59 7.52 -12.19
C ARG A 73 -13.01 6.34 -11.41
N ARG A 74 -12.01 5.64 -11.95
CA ARG A 74 -11.31 4.54 -11.27
C ARG A 74 -10.61 5.03 -10.00
N LEU A 75 -9.87 6.14 -10.07
CA LEU A 75 -9.18 6.75 -8.92
C LEU A 75 -10.17 7.08 -7.80
N VAL A 76 -11.26 7.76 -8.12
CA VAL A 76 -12.27 8.16 -7.13
C VAL A 76 -12.96 6.94 -6.52
N LYS A 77 -13.34 5.96 -7.35
CA LYS A 77 -13.93 4.70 -6.89
C LYS A 77 -12.99 3.92 -5.97
N ARG A 78 -11.69 3.88 -6.28
CA ARG A 78 -10.67 3.22 -5.45
C ARG A 78 -10.55 3.90 -4.09
N ARG A 79 -10.39 5.22 -4.06
CA ARG A 79 -10.24 5.96 -2.80
C ARG A 79 -11.47 5.84 -1.91
N GLU A 80 -12.66 5.92 -2.51
CA GLU A 80 -13.91 5.68 -1.77
C GLU A 80 -14.01 4.25 -1.25
N ALA A 81 -13.67 3.26 -2.08
CA ALA A 81 -13.72 1.85 -1.69
C ALA A 81 -12.82 1.57 -0.47
N ILE A 82 -11.62 2.16 -0.44
CA ILE A 82 -10.72 2.09 0.71
C ILE A 82 -11.35 2.79 1.93
N ALA A 83 -11.80 4.04 1.77
CA ALA A 83 -12.35 4.83 2.87
C ALA A 83 -13.60 4.21 3.53
N LYS A 84 -14.39 3.45 2.74
CA LYS A 84 -15.60 2.75 3.19
C LYS A 84 -15.40 1.28 3.52
N LEU A 85 -14.17 0.76 3.45
CA LEU A 85 -13.89 -0.67 3.64
C LEU A 85 -14.71 -1.59 2.72
N SER A 86 -14.91 -1.19 1.47
CA SER A 86 -15.76 -1.88 0.48
C SER A 86 -14.93 -2.40 -0.70
N PRO A 87 -14.29 -3.58 -0.59
CA PRO A 87 -13.48 -4.13 -1.67
C PRO A 87 -14.35 -4.49 -2.89
N TYR A 88 -13.77 -4.39 -4.08
CA TYR A 88 -14.39 -4.81 -5.34
C TYR A 88 -14.16 -6.29 -5.65
N LEU A 89 -13.12 -6.90 -5.07
CA LEU A 89 -12.74 -8.28 -5.33
C LEU A 89 -12.14 -8.91 -4.07
N VAL A 90 -12.58 -10.13 -3.76
CA VAL A 90 -11.89 -11.05 -2.84
C VAL A 90 -11.77 -12.43 -3.46
N LYS A 91 -10.58 -13.03 -3.41
CA LYS A 91 -10.32 -14.33 -4.02
C LYS A 91 -9.19 -15.09 -3.35
N ILE A 92 -9.31 -16.42 -3.24
CA ILE A 92 -8.15 -17.27 -2.94
C ILE A 92 -7.35 -17.45 -4.23
N VAL A 93 -6.10 -16.98 -4.21
CA VAL A 93 -5.28 -16.88 -5.42
C VAL A 93 -4.22 -17.98 -5.55
N ALA A 94 -3.76 -18.56 -4.43
CA ALA A 94 -2.77 -19.63 -4.44
C ALA A 94 -2.74 -20.41 -3.12
N VAL A 95 -2.09 -21.57 -3.15
CA VAL A 95 -1.67 -22.32 -1.95
C VAL A 95 -0.16 -22.55 -2.07
N ALA A 96 0.62 -22.03 -1.12
CA ALA A 96 2.07 -21.96 -1.27
C ALA A 96 2.83 -22.21 0.04
N GLU A 97 4.07 -22.67 -0.08
CA GLU A 97 5.00 -22.81 1.04
C GLU A 97 5.61 -21.46 1.42
N GLN A 98 5.97 -20.67 0.40
CA GLN A 98 6.59 -19.36 0.54
C GLN A 98 6.00 -18.39 -0.48
N TRP A 99 5.96 -17.11 -0.14
CA TRP A 99 5.38 -16.09 -1.00
C TRP A 99 5.90 -14.69 -0.67
N ILE A 100 5.84 -13.81 -1.67
CA ILE A 100 5.95 -12.36 -1.53
C ILE A 100 4.91 -11.71 -2.44
N TYR A 101 4.52 -10.49 -2.13
CA TYR A 101 3.63 -9.69 -2.96
C TYR A 101 4.17 -8.28 -3.07
N GLU A 102 4.47 -7.85 -4.29
CA GLU A 102 5.06 -6.54 -4.56
C GLU A 102 4.43 -5.93 -5.81
N ASN A 103 3.97 -4.68 -5.70
CA ASN A 103 3.45 -3.87 -6.81
C ASN A 103 2.45 -4.61 -7.72
N GLY A 104 1.48 -5.31 -7.14
CA GLY A 104 0.46 -6.03 -7.91
C GLY A 104 0.83 -7.44 -8.36
N VAL A 105 2.06 -7.90 -8.10
CA VAL A 105 2.52 -9.22 -8.52
C VAL A 105 2.77 -10.13 -7.32
N LEU A 106 2.18 -11.32 -7.38
CA LEU A 106 2.35 -12.40 -6.42
C LEU A 106 3.42 -13.38 -6.92
N CYS A 107 4.50 -13.52 -6.17
CA CYS A 107 5.49 -14.58 -6.37
C CYS A 107 5.32 -15.62 -5.28
N HIS A 108 5.05 -16.87 -5.62
CA HIS A 108 4.80 -17.93 -4.65
C HIS A 108 5.45 -19.25 -5.06
N ILE A 109 5.81 -20.08 -4.08
CA ILE A 109 6.43 -21.39 -4.32
C ILE A 109 5.43 -22.50 -4.01
N HIS A 110 5.25 -23.39 -4.98
CA HIS A 110 4.42 -24.58 -4.88
C HIS A 110 5.14 -25.74 -5.57
N ASP A 111 5.28 -26.88 -4.90
CA ASP A 111 5.90 -28.10 -5.45
C ASP A 111 7.25 -27.87 -6.16
N ARG A 112 8.14 -27.09 -5.52
CA ARG A 112 9.48 -26.70 -6.05
C ARG A 112 9.44 -25.86 -7.33
N GLU A 113 8.30 -25.30 -7.67
CA GLU A 113 8.15 -24.32 -8.73
C GLU A 113 7.95 -22.94 -8.13
N LEU A 114 8.63 -21.94 -8.67
CA LEU A 114 8.32 -20.55 -8.40
C LEU A 114 7.31 -20.07 -9.44
N ARG A 115 6.18 -19.56 -8.97
CA ARG A 115 5.06 -19.07 -9.77
C ARG A 115 4.91 -17.58 -9.60
N ILE A 116 4.76 -16.87 -10.72
CA ILE A 116 4.70 -15.41 -10.76
C ILE A 116 3.39 -15.02 -11.44
N LEU A 117 2.52 -14.35 -10.69
CA LEU A 117 1.18 -13.98 -11.10
C LEU A 117 0.98 -12.46 -10.98
N ASP A 118 0.68 -11.80 -12.09
CA ASP A 118 0.28 -10.39 -12.09
C ASP A 118 -1.22 -10.26 -11.80
N LEU A 119 -1.54 -9.95 -10.54
CA LEU A 119 -2.90 -9.79 -10.03
C LEU A 119 -3.52 -8.47 -10.49
N HIS A 120 -2.74 -7.38 -10.54
CA HIS A 120 -3.22 -6.08 -11.02
C HIS A 120 -3.56 -6.09 -12.51
N GLY A 121 -2.74 -6.79 -13.29
CA GLY A 121 -2.97 -7.07 -14.71
C GLY A 121 -4.10 -8.06 -14.96
N SER A 122 -4.74 -8.61 -13.91
CA SER A 122 -5.85 -9.56 -14.04
C SER A 122 -5.47 -10.80 -14.87
N GLN A 123 -4.22 -11.24 -14.77
CA GLN A 123 -3.72 -12.30 -15.64
C GLN A 123 -4.36 -13.65 -15.32
N SER A 124 -4.71 -14.41 -16.35
CA SER A 124 -5.19 -15.80 -16.26
C SER A 124 -4.03 -16.80 -16.32
N THR A 125 -2.83 -16.36 -16.64
CA THR A 125 -1.63 -17.20 -16.74
C THR A 125 -0.56 -16.75 -15.76
N GLU A 126 0.28 -17.70 -15.35
CA GLU A 126 1.45 -17.49 -14.51
C GLU A 126 2.72 -17.82 -15.29
N ILE A 127 3.83 -17.19 -14.91
CA ILE A 127 5.15 -17.68 -15.28
C ILE A 127 5.59 -18.67 -14.21
N VAL A 128 5.85 -19.90 -14.63
CA VAL A 128 6.29 -21.01 -13.78
C VAL A 128 7.75 -21.29 -14.05
N VAL A 129 8.57 -21.14 -13.02
CA VAL A 129 10.01 -21.37 -13.03
C VAL A 129 10.30 -22.67 -12.31
N ASP A 130 10.89 -23.62 -13.02
CA ASP A 130 11.47 -24.81 -12.41
C ASP A 130 12.74 -24.40 -11.66
N ILE A 131 12.66 -24.43 -10.33
CA ILE A 131 13.74 -23.95 -9.47
C ILE A 131 15.01 -24.78 -9.68
N ARG A 132 14.90 -26.10 -9.89
CA ARG A 132 16.08 -26.97 -10.06
C ARG A 132 16.76 -26.74 -11.38
N LEU A 133 16.00 -26.67 -12.48
CA LEU A 133 16.57 -26.40 -13.80
C LEU A 133 17.21 -25.02 -13.85
N MET A 134 16.57 -24.01 -13.25
CA MET A 134 17.12 -22.66 -13.17
C MET A 134 18.41 -22.63 -12.34
N LEU A 135 18.44 -23.25 -11.15
CA LEU A 135 19.64 -23.31 -10.30
C LEU A 135 20.79 -24.07 -10.98
N ASN A 136 20.53 -25.18 -11.67
CA ASN A 136 21.55 -25.94 -12.39
C ASN A 136 22.24 -25.11 -13.49
N LYS A 137 21.52 -24.13 -14.05
CA LYS A 137 22.03 -23.15 -15.03
C LYS A 137 22.73 -21.96 -14.34
N ALA A 138 22.19 -21.48 -13.23
CA ALA A 138 22.68 -20.28 -12.54
C ALA A 138 23.91 -20.52 -11.65
N LEU A 139 23.97 -21.68 -10.97
CA LEU A 139 24.93 -21.97 -9.92
C LEU A 139 25.48 -23.40 -10.08
N PRO A 140 26.73 -23.58 -10.55
CA PRO A 140 27.37 -24.89 -10.60
C PRO A 140 27.35 -25.62 -9.24
N GLU A 141 27.54 -24.89 -8.14
CA GLU A 141 27.55 -25.41 -6.77
C GLU A 141 26.20 -25.99 -6.33
N SER A 142 25.11 -25.63 -7.01
CA SER A 142 23.77 -26.15 -6.69
C SER A 142 23.57 -27.60 -7.17
N ARG A 143 24.39 -28.08 -8.11
CA ARG A 143 24.25 -29.40 -8.75
C ARG A 143 24.52 -30.54 -7.77
N GLU A 144 25.44 -30.33 -6.84
CA GLU A 144 25.80 -31.32 -5.81
C GLU A 144 24.85 -31.27 -4.60
N SER A 145 24.03 -30.22 -4.51
CA SER A 145 23.18 -30.02 -3.35
C SER A 145 21.80 -30.65 -3.48
N VAL A 146 21.58 -31.69 -2.69
CA VAL A 146 20.31 -32.43 -2.63
C VAL A 146 19.28 -31.75 -1.72
N LYS A 147 19.73 -31.03 -0.68
CA LYS A 147 18.86 -30.36 0.31
C LYS A 147 19.13 -28.87 0.31
N TYR A 148 18.15 -28.10 -0.15
CA TYR A 148 18.23 -26.65 -0.24
C TYR A 148 16.91 -25.98 0.17
N THR A 149 16.98 -24.70 0.49
CA THR A 149 15.82 -23.81 0.58
C THR A 149 15.93 -22.72 -0.47
N PHE A 150 14.78 -22.31 -1.00
CA PHE A 150 14.67 -21.25 -1.98
C PHE A 150 13.56 -20.31 -1.54
N GLN A 151 13.87 -19.03 -1.43
CA GLN A 151 12.97 -18.04 -0.87
C GLN A 151 12.89 -16.81 -1.78
N PRO A 152 11.70 -16.42 -2.27
CA PRO A 152 11.55 -15.16 -2.98
C PRO A 152 11.75 -13.99 -2.01
N LEU A 153 12.48 -12.97 -2.42
CA LEU A 153 12.82 -11.80 -1.60
C LEU A 153 12.16 -10.51 -2.10
N TYR A 154 12.16 -10.28 -3.41
CA TYR A 154 11.60 -9.07 -4.01
C TYR A 154 11.24 -9.29 -5.49
N TYR A 155 10.25 -8.55 -5.97
CA TYR A 155 9.88 -8.49 -7.38
C TYR A 155 9.65 -7.04 -7.81
N SER A 156 10.25 -6.66 -8.94
CA SER A 156 10.03 -5.33 -9.54
C SER A 156 10.51 -5.33 -10.98
N HIS A 157 9.75 -4.70 -11.88
CA HIS A 157 10.06 -4.56 -13.32
C HIS A 157 10.41 -5.89 -14.02
N GLY A 158 9.68 -6.97 -13.72
CA GLY A 158 9.92 -8.30 -14.30
C GLY A 158 11.11 -9.05 -13.72
N ILE A 159 11.85 -8.46 -12.78
CA ILE A 159 13.02 -9.07 -12.15
C ILE A 159 12.62 -9.69 -10.83
N VAL A 160 13.05 -10.93 -10.61
CA VAL A 160 12.86 -11.65 -9.35
C VAL A 160 14.21 -11.81 -8.65
N SER A 161 14.23 -11.48 -7.37
CA SER A 161 15.35 -11.76 -6.48
C SER A 161 14.98 -12.85 -5.49
N CYS A 162 15.82 -13.87 -5.38
CA CYS A 162 15.60 -15.01 -4.48
C CYS A 162 16.86 -15.31 -3.64
N LEU A 163 16.63 -15.86 -2.46
CA LEU A 163 17.65 -16.41 -1.59
C LEU A 163 17.69 -17.92 -1.72
N TYR A 164 18.82 -18.42 -2.21
CA TYR A 164 19.13 -19.84 -2.23
C TYR A 164 20.04 -20.18 -1.05
N ARG A 165 19.70 -21.23 -0.28
CA ARG A 165 20.57 -21.75 0.77
C ARG A 165 20.70 -23.25 0.67
N HIS A 166 21.88 -23.77 0.98
CA HIS A 166 22.07 -25.20 1.13
C HIS A 166 23.00 -25.56 2.29
N THR A 167 22.95 -26.83 2.69
CA THR A 167 23.72 -27.35 3.84
C THR A 167 24.77 -28.40 3.47
N LYS A 168 24.74 -28.93 2.24
CA LYS A 168 25.69 -29.94 1.75
C LYS A 168 26.09 -29.60 0.31
N PRO A 169 27.37 -29.75 -0.10
CA PRO A 169 28.50 -30.32 0.68
C PRO A 169 29.06 -29.38 1.77
N SER A 170 29.05 -28.07 1.56
CA SER A 170 29.32 -27.04 2.57
C SER A 170 28.09 -26.14 2.75
N ARG A 171 27.98 -25.43 3.87
CA ARG A 171 26.88 -24.48 4.04
C ARG A 171 27.16 -23.23 3.21
N GLY A 172 26.23 -22.86 2.35
CA GLY A 172 26.34 -21.63 1.57
C GLY A 172 25.00 -20.95 1.34
N SER A 173 25.05 -19.65 1.09
CA SER A 173 23.89 -18.82 0.76
C SER A 173 24.21 -17.97 -0.46
N TRP A 174 23.26 -17.84 -1.38
CA TRP A 174 23.41 -17.04 -2.59
C TRP A 174 22.18 -16.17 -2.82
N LEU A 175 22.41 -14.93 -3.24
CA LEU A 175 21.43 -14.11 -3.91
C LEU A 175 21.38 -14.53 -5.38
N VAL A 176 20.20 -14.90 -5.87
CA VAL A 176 19.96 -15.29 -7.26
C VAL A 176 18.95 -14.31 -7.86
N VAL A 177 19.38 -13.58 -8.89
CA VAL A 177 18.56 -12.55 -9.56
C VAL A 177 18.42 -12.91 -11.03
N PHE A 178 17.18 -12.95 -11.51
CA PHE A 178 16.89 -13.36 -12.87
C PHE A 178 15.63 -12.67 -13.40
N ASN A 179 15.53 -12.63 -14.73
CA ASN A 179 14.33 -12.26 -15.46
C ASN A 179 13.71 -13.55 -16.05
N PRO A 180 12.56 -14.00 -15.53
CA PRO A 180 11.92 -15.24 -15.96
C PRO A 180 11.16 -15.09 -17.29
N GLN A 181 10.82 -13.87 -17.73
CA GLN A 181 10.22 -13.65 -19.05
C GLN A 181 11.25 -13.90 -20.16
N ASP A 182 12.45 -13.35 -19.97
CA ASP A 182 13.55 -13.45 -20.93
C ASP A 182 14.38 -14.73 -20.76
N GLY A 183 14.17 -15.48 -19.68
CA GLY A 183 14.95 -16.69 -19.34
C GLY A 183 16.42 -16.39 -19.03
N GLN A 184 16.71 -15.15 -18.62
CA GLN A 184 18.05 -14.64 -18.35
C GLN A 184 18.34 -14.65 -16.85
N ILE A 185 19.49 -15.19 -16.47
CA ILE A 185 20.06 -15.03 -15.13
C ILE A 185 20.89 -13.74 -15.18
N LEU A 186 20.55 -12.76 -14.33
CA LEU A 186 21.15 -11.43 -14.34
C LEU A 186 22.39 -11.38 -13.47
N THR A 187 22.32 -11.93 -12.25
CA THR A 187 23.46 -12.02 -11.35
C THR A 187 23.24 -13.09 -10.29
N THR A 188 24.34 -13.68 -9.84
CA THR A 188 24.40 -14.60 -8.71
C THR A 188 25.53 -14.16 -7.80
N LEU A 189 25.25 -14.00 -6.51
CA LEU A 189 26.23 -13.51 -5.55
C LEU A 189 26.24 -14.39 -4.29
N PRO A 190 27.39 -14.95 -3.88
CA PRO A 190 27.51 -15.60 -2.57
C PRO A 190 27.35 -14.57 -1.46
N LEU A 191 26.61 -14.92 -0.41
CA LEU A 191 26.34 -14.08 0.74
C LEU A 191 27.05 -14.63 1.98
N GLU A 192 27.89 -13.81 2.61
CA GLU A 192 28.56 -14.16 3.87
C GLU A 192 27.59 -14.19 5.05
N SER A 193 26.59 -13.30 5.03
CA SER A 193 25.50 -13.23 6.02
C SER A 193 24.15 -13.14 5.32
N THR A 194 23.13 -13.65 5.99
CA THR A 194 21.72 -13.47 5.57
C THR A 194 20.88 -12.87 6.70
N PHE A 195 21.54 -12.32 7.72
CA PHE A 195 20.86 -11.70 8.86
C PHE A 195 20.22 -10.39 8.42
N LYS A 196 18.89 -10.31 8.54
CA LYS A 196 18.06 -9.16 8.13
C LYS A 196 18.42 -8.67 6.71
N LEU A 197 18.34 -9.57 5.73
CA LEU A 197 18.57 -9.22 4.33
C LEU A 197 17.40 -8.40 3.76
N PHE A 198 17.70 -7.30 3.06
CA PHE A 198 16.75 -6.64 2.16
C PHE A 198 17.26 -6.67 0.72
N VAL A 199 16.34 -6.64 -0.25
CA VAL A 199 16.62 -6.44 -1.66
C VAL A 199 15.59 -5.48 -2.23
N ARG A 200 16.04 -4.52 -3.03
CA ARG A 200 15.21 -3.57 -3.77
C ARG A 200 15.74 -3.42 -5.18
N ASN A 201 14.87 -3.33 -6.16
CA ASN A 201 15.27 -3.00 -7.52
C ASN A 201 14.22 -2.13 -8.22
N ASN A 202 14.68 -1.35 -9.19
CA ASN A 202 13.85 -0.75 -10.22
C ASN A 202 14.25 -1.33 -11.59
N GLU A 203 13.94 -0.64 -12.68
CA GLU A 203 14.31 -1.04 -14.04
C GLU A 203 15.81 -0.96 -14.35
N LYS A 204 16.59 -0.18 -13.59
CA LYS A 204 18.02 0.08 -13.87
C LYS A 204 18.98 -0.47 -12.82
N TYR A 205 18.62 -0.39 -11.55
CA TYR A 205 19.48 -0.72 -10.43
C TYR A 205 18.81 -1.74 -9.50
N LEU A 206 19.64 -2.61 -8.94
CA LEU A 206 19.31 -3.50 -7.84
C LEU A 206 20.24 -3.21 -6.67
N CYS A 207 19.70 -3.09 -5.47
CA CYS A 207 20.45 -3.01 -4.23
C CYS A 207 20.05 -4.15 -3.30
N TYR A 208 21.04 -4.76 -2.64
CA TYR A 208 20.78 -5.57 -1.46
C TYR A 208 21.55 -5.01 -0.28
N GLY A 209 21.10 -5.34 0.93
CA GLY A 209 21.87 -5.07 2.13
C GLY A 209 21.59 -6.06 3.25
N VAL A 210 22.59 -6.23 4.10
CA VAL A 210 22.58 -7.16 5.24
C VAL A 210 22.94 -6.40 6.51
N TYR A 211 22.39 -6.84 7.64
CA TYR A 211 22.76 -6.30 8.94
C TYR A 211 23.90 -7.15 9.51
N SER A 212 25.13 -6.83 9.14
CA SER A 212 26.33 -7.60 9.50
C SER A 212 26.98 -7.04 10.78
N SER A 213 27.75 -7.88 11.48
CA SER A 213 28.64 -7.40 12.54
C SER A 213 29.89 -6.82 11.89
N ALA A 214 30.20 -5.55 12.19
CA ALA A 214 31.56 -5.08 11.98
C ALA A 214 32.51 -5.87 12.90
N SER A 215 33.81 -5.85 12.58
CA SER A 215 34.87 -6.43 13.41
C SER A 215 34.72 -6.04 14.88
N ARG A 216 35.13 -6.94 15.79
CA ARG A 216 34.97 -7.02 17.27
C ARG A 216 34.87 -5.74 18.13
N GLU A 217 35.12 -4.55 17.61
CA GLU A 217 35.12 -3.26 18.33
C GLU A 217 33.95 -2.34 17.96
N GLU A 218 33.27 -2.56 16.83
CA GLU A 218 32.15 -1.73 16.38
C GLU A 218 30.89 -2.59 16.19
N GLY A 219 29.73 -2.14 16.67
CA GLY A 219 28.48 -2.90 16.67
C GLY A 219 27.98 -3.35 15.28
N ARG A 220 26.81 -4.00 15.23
CA ARG A 220 26.20 -4.41 13.96
C ARG A 220 25.75 -3.19 13.13
N ARG A 221 26.06 -3.21 11.84
CA ARG A 221 25.76 -2.12 10.89
C ARG A 221 25.10 -2.67 9.63
N TRP A 222 24.41 -1.79 8.91
CA TRP A 222 23.86 -2.09 7.61
C TRP A 222 24.94 -1.93 6.55
N VAL A 223 25.20 -2.99 5.80
CA VAL A 223 26.11 -2.98 4.65
C VAL A 223 25.29 -3.23 3.40
N ALA A 224 25.46 -2.40 2.38
CA ALA A 224 24.73 -2.51 1.13
C ALA A 224 25.64 -2.55 -0.08
N ARG A 225 25.14 -3.16 -1.16
CA ARG A 225 25.80 -3.20 -2.46
C ARG A 225 24.77 -3.01 -3.56
N ALA A 226 25.19 -2.35 -4.64
CA ALA A 226 24.33 -2.07 -5.79
C ALA A 226 24.86 -2.74 -7.06
N PHE A 227 23.94 -3.07 -7.95
CA PHE A 227 24.15 -3.71 -9.25
C PHE A 227 23.40 -2.91 -10.30
N ASP A 228 24.08 -2.58 -11.39
CA ASP A 228 23.48 -2.00 -12.58
C ASP A 228 23.00 -3.13 -13.50
N LEU A 229 21.68 -3.17 -13.68
CA LEU A 229 20.96 -4.15 -14.47
C LEU A 229 21.17 -3.93 -15.97
N THR A 230 21.49 -2.72 -16.40
CA THR A 230 21.70 -2.38 -17.81
C THR A 230 23.11 -2.78 -18.28
N SER A 231 24.15 -2.46 -17.51
CA SER A 231 25.52 -2.86 -17.82
C SER A 231 25.89 -4.25 -17.29
N THR A 232 25.02 -4.87 -16.48
CA THR A 232 25.22 -6.17 -15.81
C THR A 232 26.46 -6.20 -14.92
N LYS A 233 26.72 -5.10 -14.18
CA LYS A 233 27.91 -4.94 -13.35
C LYS A 233 27.57 -4.49 -11.94
N TRP A 234 28.33 -5.00 -10.97
CA TRP A 234 28.29 -4.50 -9.59
C TRP A 234 28.92 -3.11 -9.51
N LEU A 235 28.20 -2.18 -8.88
CA LEU A 235 28.65 -0.82 -8.66
C LEU A 235 29.56 -0.78 -7.44
N GLY A 236 30.88 -0.83 -7.67
CA GLY A 236 31.88 -0.69 -6.62
C GLY A 236 31.91 -1.83 -5.57
N ARG A 237 32.50 -1.51 -4.42
CA ARG A 237 32.56 -2.38 -3.23
C ARG A 237 31.32 -2.19 -2.35
N GLU A 238 31.19 -3.06 -1.36
CA GLU A 238 30.18 -2.89 -0.30
C GLU A 238 30.36 -1.55 0.42
N ILE A 239 29.24 -0.90 0.73
CA ILE A 239 29.18 0.41 1.40
C ILE A 239 28.50 0.25 2.74
N ASP A 240 29.14 0.77 3.78
CA ASP A 240 28.54 0.96 5.08
C ASP A 240 27.48 2.05 4.99
N LEU A 241 26.24 1.67 5.30
CA LEU A 241 25.15 2.63 5.38
C LEU A 241 25.24 3.36 6.73
N PRO A 242 25.32 4.71 6.73
CA PRO A 242 25.50 5.51 7.94
C PRO A 242 24.27 5.39 8.83
N GLU A 243 24.48 4.74 9.98
CA GLU A 243 23.60 4.58 11.14
C GLU A 243 22.08 4.62 10.88
N PRO A 244 21.49 3.78 9.99
CA PRO A 244 20.10 3.43 10.19
C PRO A 244 20.05 2.52 11.42
N ILE A 245 19.75 3.11 12.57
CA ILE A 245 19.64 2.38 13.83
C ILE A 245 18.34 1.59 13.76
N GLY A 246 18.41 0.29 14.00
CA GLY A 246 17.27 -0.62 13.87
C GLY A 246 17.47 -1.70 12.82
N SER A 247 16.90 -2.87 13.12
CA SER A 247 17.15 -4.11 12.38
C SER A 247 15.91 -4.69 11.72
N ASP A 248 14.72 -4.19 12.06
CA ASP A 248 13.45 -4.71 11.60
C ASP A 248 12.94 -3.88 10.42
N VAL A 249 13.17 -4.41 9.22
CA VAL A 249 12.70 -3.79 7.96
C VAL A 249 11.18 -3.66 7.97
N ASN A 250 10.69 -2.48 7.57
CA ASN A 250 9.30 -2.01 7.61
C ASN A 250 8.70 -1.80 9.01
N SER A 251 9.49 -1.96 10.07
CA SER A 251 9.10 -1.66 11.45
C SER A 251 9.89 -0.48 11.99
N THR A 252 11.22 -0.62 12.08
CA THR A 252 12.13 0.39 12.62
C THR A 252 12.99 1.04 11.54
N VAL A 253 13.19 0.35 10.42
CA VAL A 253 13.98 0.82 9.27
C VAL A 253 13.25 0.50 7.97
N CYS A 254 13.36 1.35 6.96
CA CYS A 254 12.76 1.14 5.63
C CYS A 254 13.78 1.53 4.55
N PHE A 255 13.88 0.70 3.50
CA PHE A 255 14.73 0.96 2.33
C PHE A 255 13.89 0.89 1.07
N GLU A 256 14.07 1.84 0.16
CA GLU A 256 13.36 1.84 -1.13
C GLU A 256 14.17 2.56 -2.22
N ILE A 257 13.98 2.16 -3.48
CA ILE A 257 14.65 2.82 -4.62
C ILE A 257 13.67 3.75 -5.33
N PHE A 258 14.04 5.02 -5.41
CA PHE A 258 13.25 6.10 -5.99
C PHE A 258 14.15 6.98 -6.85
N ASP A 259 13.72 7.37 -8.06
CA ASP A 259 14.43 8.33 -8.94
C ASP A 259 15.94 8.05 -9.11
N GLY A 260 16.34 6.77 -9.16
CA GLY A 260 17.75 6.38 -9.31
C GLY A 260 18.59 6.49 -8.04
N ALA A 261 17.99 6.60 -6.85
CA ALA A 261 18.71 6.57 -5.57
C ALA A 261 18.08 5.55 -4.61
N LEU A 262 18.91 4.90 -3.80
CA LEU A 262 18.47 4.12 -2.65
C LEU A 262 18.24 5.05 -1.46
N TYR A 263 17.04 5.03 -0.91
CA TYR A 263 16.69 5.79 0.30
C TYR A 263 16.67 4.85 1.49
N GLY A 264 17.14 5.34 2.64
CA GLY A 264 17.00 4.69 3.92
C GLY A 264 16.37 5.62 4.95
N LEU A 265 15.41 5.09 5.70
CA LEU A 265 14.70 5.80 6.76
C LEU A 265 14.71 4.94 8.03
N SER A 266 15.04 5.52 9.18
CA SER A 266 14.97 4.87 10.48
C SER A 266 14.26 5.74 11.52
N SER A 267 13.54 5.09 12.43
CA SER A 267 12.87 5.71 13.59
C SER A 267 13.65 5.61 14.90
N GLN A 268 14.86 5.02 14.90
CA GLN A 268 15.70 4.87 16.10
C GLN A 268 16.94 5.76 16.01
N THR A 269 17.41 6.23 17.17
CA THR A 269 18.49 7.24 17.30
C THR A 269 19.72 6.74 18.06
N SER A 270 19.64 5.64 18.81
CA SER A 270 20.79 4.99 19.47
C SER A 270 20.58 3.47 19.60
N LEU A 271 21.67 2.68 19.60
CA LEU A 271 21.65 1.25 19.96
C LEU A 271 21.66 1.03 21.48
N GLU A 272 22.15 2.02 22.24
CA GLU A 272 22.30 1.99 23.69
C GLU A 272 21.17 2.76 24.38
N ALA A 273 20.69 2.20 25.51
CA ALA A 273 19.60 2.74 26.31
C ALA A 273 20.00 3.98 27.17
N GLU A 274 21.22 4.51 27.00
CA GLU A 274 21.84 5.43 27.97
C GLU A 274 21.78 6.92 27.59
N GLU A 275 21.46 7.27 26.34
CA GLU A 275 21.23 8.68 25.97
C GLU A 275 19.74 9.01 25.97
N ILE A 276 19.26 9.63 27.06
CA ILE A 276 17.93 10.26 27.10
C ILE A 276 18.01 11.56 26.28
N ASP A 277 18.08 11.44 24.96
CA ASP A 277 17.77 12.57 24.09
C ASP A 277 16.25 12.83 24.22
N TRP A 278 15.86 13.93 24.86
CA TRP A 278 14.45 14.27 25.08
C TRP A 278 13.67 14.45 23.78
N MET A 279 14.37 14.56 22.65
CA MET A 279 13.85 14.73 21.30
C MET A 279 14.33 13.61 20.38
N SER A 280 13.39 12.83 19.84
CA SER A 280 13.68 11.81 18.85
C SER A 280 13.54 12.39 17.43
N TYR A 281 14.48 12.05 16.55
CA TYR A 281 14.50 12.41 15.14
C TYR A 281 14.55 11.13 14.29
N TYR A 282 14.05 11.19 13.07
CA TYR A 282 14.32 10.16 12.08
C TYR A 282 15.75 10.29 11.55
N THR A 283 16.37 9.17 11.21
CA THR A 283 17.54 9.15 10.33
C THR A 283 17.06 8.95 8.90
N PHE A 284 17.40 9.86 8.00
CA PHE A 284 17.01 9.79 6.59
C PHE A 284 18.18 10.14 5.68
N PHE A 285 18.49 9.24 4.75
CA PHE A 285 19.57 9.41 3.78
C PHE A 285 19.15 8.96 2.38
N ARG A 286 19.91 9.43 1.39
CA ARG A 286 19.88 8.90 0.02
C ARG A 286 21.28 8.53 -0.44
N LEU A 287 21.39 7.39 -1.11
CA LEU A 287 22.56 6.91 -1.82
C LEU A 287 22.25 6.97 -3.32
N PRO A 288 22.75 7.99 -4.05
CA PRO A 288 22.57 8.07 -5.49
C PRO A 288 23.23 6.89 -6.21
N LEU A 289 22.48 6.22 -7.08
CA LEU A 289 22.95 5.12 -7.91
C LEU A 289 23.25 5.70 -9.31
N SER A 290 24.48 5.51 -9.77
CA SER A 290 24.97 6.10 -11.01
C SER A 290 25.83 5.09 -11.75
N ASP A 291 25.90 5.22 -13.07
CA ASP A 291 26.71 4.35 -13.93
C ASP A 291 28.21 4.50 -13.64
N ASP A 292 28.63 5.69 -13.21
CA ASP A 292 29.99 6.00 -12.71
C ASP A 292 30.31 5.38 -11.34
N GLY A 293 29.38 4.62 -10.76
CA GLY A 293 29.51 3.97 -9.46
C GLY A 293 28.69 4.62 -8.35
N LEU A 294 28.93 4.15 -7.13
CA LEU A 294 28.24 4.62 -5.93
C LEU A 294 28.79 6.00 -5.50
N LYS A 295 27.90 6.99 -5.37
CA LYS A 295 28.25 8.35 -4.95
C LYS A 295 28.21 8.50 -3.43
N LYS A 296 28.67 9.65 -2.93
CA LYS A 296 28.61 10.00 -1.51
C LYS A 296 27.15 9.96 -1.02
N ILE A 297 26.96 9.40 0.16
CA ILE A 297 25.66 9.38 0.84
C ILE A 297 25.30 10.80 1.28
N GLU A 298 24.06 11.18 1.03
CA GLU A 298 23.53 12.48 1.38
C GLU A 298 22.49 12.35 2.48
N HIS A 299 22.53 13.26 3.44
CA HIS A 299 21.64 13.29 4.60
C HIS A 299 20.68 14.46 4.50
N ALA A 300 19.43 14.25 4.90
CA ALA A 300 18.50 15.35 5.09
C ALA A 300 18.83 16.10 6.41
N PRO A 301 18.55 17.41 6.47
CA PRO A 301 18.86 18.21 7.66
C PRO A 301 18.03 17.75 8.87
N ARG A 302 18.70 17.44 10.00
CA ARG A 302 18.09 16.88 11.23
C ARG A 302 16.84 17.63 11.69
N ARG A 303 16.84 18.96 11.61
CA ARG A 303 15.68 19.80 11.99
C ARG A 303 14.38 19.49 11.26
N GLN A 304 14.43 18.99 10.02
CA GLN A 304 13.26 18.60 9.23
C GLN A 304 12.78 17.18 9.54
N LEU A 305 13.59 16.42 10.26
CA LEU A 305 13.37 15.00 10.58
C LEU A 305 12.87 14.82 12.00
N TRP A 306 12.33 15.86 12.64
CA TRP A 306 11.77 15.71 13.99
C TRP A 306 10.66 14.66 14.00
N ARG A 307 10.79 13.69 14.92
CA ARG A 307 9.89 12.54 15.04
C ARG A 307 8.93 12.71 16.21
N ARG A 308 9.48 12.96 17.41
CA ARG A 308 8.69 13.11 18.65
C ARG A 308 9.49 13.70 19.79
N CYS A 309 8.79 14.17 20.82
CA CYS A 309 9.34 14.46 22.13
C CYS A 309 8.99 13.34 23.13
N HIS A 310 9.91 12.98 24.03
CA HIS A 310 9.66 11.96 25.06
C HIS A 310 8.58 12.38 26.07
N PHE A 311 8.37 13.69 26.29
CA PHE A 311 7.28 14.23 27.11
C PHE A 311 5.88 13.98 26.55
N GLU A 312 5.76 13.58 25.27
CA GLU A 312 4.48 13.19 24.69
C GLU A 312 3.90 11.93 25.35
N GLY A 313 4.72 11.15 26.06
CA GLY A 313 4.31 9.96 26.80
C GLY A 313 4.90 8.65 26.25
N PRO A 314 4.62 7.50 26.87
CA PRO A 314 5.21 6.23 26.43
C PRO A 314 4.60 5.73 25.11
N ILE A 315 5.35 4.88 24.40
CA ILE A 315 4.90 4.19 23.18
C ILE A 315 5.07 2.68 23.32
N ASP A 316 4.22 1.91 22.65
CA ASP A 316 4.37 0.46 22.47
C ASP A 316 4.92 0.20 21.06
N ASP A 317 6.25 0.05 20.95
CA ASP A 317 6.94 -0.11 19.68
C ASP A 317 6.54 -1.35 18.89
N ARG A 318 5.92 -2.36 19.54
CA ARG A 318 5.41 -3.56 18.87
C ARG A 318 4.26 -3.24 17.91
N TRP A 319 3.57 -2.12 18.15
CA TRP A 319 2.49 -1.63 17.28
C TRP A 319 2.99 -0.79 16.11
N SER A 320 4.27 -0.41 16.12
CA SER A 320 4.82 0.51 15.16
C SER A 320 5.08 -0.14 13.80
N PHE A 321 4.87 0.63 12.74
CA PHE A 321 5.40 0.33 11.41
C PHE A 321 5.92 1.62 10.80
N LEU A 322 6.88 1.49 9.90
CA LEU A 322 7.52 2.61 9.21
C LEU A 322 7.58 2.33 7.71
N ARG A 323 7.04 3.25 6.91
CA ARG A 323 7.03 3.13 5.45
C ARG A 323 7.45 4.43 4.78
N LEU A 324 8.26 4.31 3.74
CA LEU A 324 8.57 5.39 2.82
C LEU A 324 7.59 5.35 1.64
N VAL A 325 6.90 6.47 1.37
CA VAL A 325 5.93 6.57 0.27
C VAL A 325 6.11 7.85 -0.53
N ARG A 326 5.63 7.86 -1.77
CA ARG A 326 5.49 9.09 -2.56
C ARG A 326 4.07 9.62 -2.47
N ASP A 327 3.95 10.93 -2.35
CA ASP A 327 2.68 11.61 -2.45
C ASP A 327 2.08 11.50 -3.87
N GLU A 328 0.83 11.07 -3.96
CA GLU A 328 0.11 10.89 -5.23
C GLU A 328 -0.13 12.22 -5.99
N THR A 329 0.00 13.36 -5.31
CA THR A 329 -0.22 14.69 -5.86
C THR A 329 1.09 15.40 -6.19
N THR A 330 2.02 15.46 -5.24
CA THR A 330 3.25 16.26 -5.36
C THR A 330 4.49 15.45 -5.76
N SER A 331 4.44 14.12 -5.74
CA SER A 331 5.61 13.23 -5.82
C SER A 331 6.61 13.39 -4.65
N GLN A 332 6.29 14.18 -3.63
CA GLN A 332 7.17 14.38 -2.48
C GLN A 332 7.27 13.10 -1.66
N LEU A 333 8.47 12.79 -1.17
CA LEU A 333 8.68 11.66 -0.27
C LEU A 333 8.10 11.96 1.10
N LYS A 334 7.41 10.97 1.67
CA LYS A 334 6.80 11.04 2.99
C LYS A 334 7.14 9.79 3.80
N ALA A 335 7.47 9.97 5.06
CA ALA A 335 7.47 8.92 6.06
C ALA A 335 6.06 8.74 6.61
N ILE A 336 5.56 7.51 6.64
CA ILE A 336 4.35 7.14 7.38
C ILE A 336 4.80 6.27 8.55
N GLU A 337 4.47 6.72 9.76
CA GLU A 337 4.71 5.97 10.99
C GLU A 337 3.39 5.77 11.74
N SER A 338 3.09 4.53 12.12
CA SER A 338 2.04 4.21 13.08
C SER A 338 2.66 4.06 14.46
N ARG A 339 1.99 4.58 15.51
CA ARG A 339 2.40 4.40 16.90
C ARG A 339 1.20 4.07 17.76
N LYS A 340 1.39 3.21 18.76
CA LYS A 340 0.45 3.09 19.88
C LYS A 340 1.05 3.82 21.07
N GLU A 341 0.35 4.85 21.55
CA GLU A 341 0.92 5.82 22.48
C GLU A 341 -0.07 6.21 23.58
N TRP A 342 0.46 6.59 24.74
CA TRP A 342 -0.30 7.18 25.83
C TRP A 342 0.06 8.64 25.90
N LEU A 343 -0.70 9.48 25.19
CA LEU A 343 -0.40 10.90 25.12
C LEU A 343 -0.53 11.51 26.51
N ALA A 344 0.41 12.39 26.87
CA ALA A 344 0.39 13.10 28.13
C ALA A 344 -1.02 13.66 28.37
N ARG A 345 -1.60 13.35 29.54
CA ARG A 345 -2.96 13.75 29.98
C ARG A 345 -4.12 12.89 29.44
N THR A 346 -3.85 11.83 28.67
CA THR A 346 -4.83 10.78 28.35
C THR A 346 -4.56 9.51 29.16
N HIS A 347 -5.61 8.90 29.71
CA HIS A 347 -5.49 7.65 30.48
C HIS A 347 -5.58 6.39 29.61
N SER A 348 -5.91 6.55 28.32
CA SER A 348 -6.11 5.45 27.38
C SER A 348 -5.05 5.46 26.28
N ALA A 349 -4.58 4.27 25.90
CA ALA A 349 -3.74 4.13 24.73
C ALA A 349 -4.54 4.48 23.47
N ARG A 350 -3.91 5.19 22.54
CA ARG A 350 -4.45 5.52 21.22
C ARG A 350 -3.45 5.12 20.15
N ARG A 351 -3.94 4.63 19.00
CA ARG A 351 -3.14 4.47 17.81
C ARG A 351 -3.17 5.75 17.01
N THR A 352 -2.00 6.26 16.62
CA THR A 352 -1.88 7.49 15.84
C THR A 352 -0.99 7.26 14.64
N TYR A 353 -1.39 7.80 13.49
CA TYR A 353 -0.64 7.76 12.24
C TYR A 353 -0.04 9.13 11.95
N TYR A 354 1.28 9.17 11.88
CA TYR A 354 2.07 10.37 11.62
C TYR A 354 2.59 10.34 10.18
N THR A 355 2.44 11.48 9.50
CA THR A 355 3.01 11.70 8.16
C THR A 355 4.07 12.79 8.24
N THR A 356 5.31 12.49 7.88
CA THR A 356 6.40 13.48 7.85
C THR A 356 6.87 13.68 6.42
N GLU A 357 6.88 14.91 5.95
CA GLU A 357 7.45 15.26 4.64
C GLU A 357 8.97 15.21 4.70
N LEU A 358 9.57 14.58 3.70
CA LEU A 358 11.01 14.37 3.63
C LEU A 358 11.60 15.18 2.47
N SER A 359 12.55 16.05 2.79
CA SER A 359 13.25 16.87 1.79
C SER A 359 14.74 16.98 2.10
N PHE A 360 15.54 17.06 1.04
CA PHE A 360 16.97 17.37 1.14
C PHE A 360 17.24 18.88 1.00
N SER A 361 16.22 19.68 0.65
CA SER A 361 16.34 21.13 0.46
C SER A 361 16.29 21.89 1.78
N GLN A 362 17.26 22.76 2.00
CA GLN A 362 17.17 23.85 2.97
C GLN A 362 16.29 24.97 2.39
N SER A 363 14.96 24.82 2.42
CA SER A 363 14.09 25.96 2.14
C SER A 363 14.04 26.89 3.37
N TYR A 364 14.96 27.84 3.41
CA TYR A 364 14.83 29.04 4.24
C TYR A 364 13.94 30.04 3.51
N THR A 365 12.69 30.19 3.92
CA THR A 365 12.02 31.49 3.80
C THR A 365 12.37 32.27 5.05
N SER A 366 13.50 32.97 4.99
CA SER A 366 13.96 33.90 6.01
C SER A 366 12.94 35.03 6.13
N ALA A 367 12.19 35.08 7.22
CA ALA A 367 11.61 36.33 7.67
C ALA A 367 12.76 37.15 8.27
N ALA A 368 13.19 38.13 7.49
CA ALA A 368 14.06 39.27 7.80
C ALA A 368 14.73 39.31 9.19
N SER A 369 16.04 39.07 9.19
CA SER A 369 17.00 39.88 9.94
C SER A 369 18.37 39.78 9.26
N THR A 370 19.07 40.92 9.28
CA THR A 370 20.19 41.38 8.44
C THR A 370 21.43 40.49 8.35
N PRO A 371 22.24 40.63 7.29
CA PRO A 371 23.48 39.89 7.11
C PRO A 371 24.61 40.60 7.86
N ASP A 372 25.38 39.88 8.67
CA ASP A 372 26.78 40.24 8.84
C ASP A 372 27.68 39.04 9.10
N SER A 373 28.82 39.08 8.41
CA SER A 373 30.08 38.36 8.62
C SER A 373 30.06 36.84 8.64
N GLY A 374 30.70 36.25 7.63
CA GLY A 374 30.94 34.81 7.56
C GLY A 374 32.02 34.32 8.52
N GLN A 375 31.97 33.03 8.83
CA GLN A 375 33.16 32.23 9.07
C GLN A 375 32.88 30.75 8.87
N GLU A 376 33.98 30.10 8.50
CA GLU A 376 34.24 28.72 8.11
C GLU A 376 33.53 27.60 8.88
N TYR A 377 33.40 26.50 8.16
CA TYR A 377 33.04 25.17 8.63
C TYR A 377 33.84 24.79 9.87
N ASP A 378 33.14 24.49 10.97
CA ASP A 378 33.68 23.62 12.00
C ASP A 378 32.63 22.66 12.57
N ASP A 379 33.17 21.54 12.99
CA ASP A 379 32.63 20.30 13.49
C ASP A 379 31.76 20.48 14.76
N GLU A 380 30.43 20.65 14.59
CA GLU A 380 29.45 20.68 15.69
C GLU A 380 28.99 19.28 16.14
N SER A 381 29.87 18.27 16.08
CA SER A 381 29.54 16.91 16.52
C SER A 381 29.86 16.60 18.00
N ALA A 382 30.39 17.54 18.80
CA ALA A 382 30.85 17.19 20.17
C ALA A 382 30.65 18.21 21.30
N ALA A 383 29.98 19.36 21.10
CA ALA A 383 30.05 20.47 22.08
C ALA A 383 28.72 21.02 22.64
N LEU A 384 27.57 20.35 22.46
CA LEU A 384 26.29 20.81 23.04
C LEU A 384 25.74 19.94 24.19
N CYS A 385 26.49 18.95 24.66
CA CYS A 385 26.15 18.17 25.86
C CYS A 385 27.07 18.48 27.05
N LYS A 386 27.25 19.76 27.42
CA LYS A 386 27.86 20.15 28.71
C LYS A 386 27.28 21.43 29.34
N THR A 387 26.00 21.72 29.13
CA THR A 387 25.28 22.71 29.95
C THR A 387 24.11 22.05 30.65
N ASN A 388 24.27 21.84 31.95
CA ASN A 388 23.23 21.37 32.87
C ASN A 388 22.20 22.47 33.14
N GLU A 389 21.51 22.94 32.10
CA GLU A 389 20.26 23.71 32.24
C GLU A 389 19.24 23.17 31.23
N PRO A 390 18.02 22.82 31.64
CA PRO A 390 16.98 22.34 30.74
C PRO A 390 16.42 23.55 30.00
N ASP A 391 17.10 23.98 28.94
CA ASP A 391 16.44 24.77 27.92
C ASP A 391 15.28 23.91 27.41
N PHE A 392 14.05 24.28 27.76
CA PHE A 392 12.82 23.66 27.28
C PHE A 392 12.77 23.86 25.76
N VAL A 393 13.45 23.00 25.01
CA VAL A 393 13.34 22.93 23.55
C VAL A 393 11.87 22.61 23.28
N THR A 394 11.11 23.64 22.92
CA THR A 394 9.69 23.49 22.63
C THR A 394 9.57 22.60 21.40
N ALA A 395 8.86 21.49 21.54
CA ALA A 395 8.66 20.55 20.44
C ALA A 395 8.07 21.29 19.22
N PRO A 396 8.60 21.08 18.00
CA PRO A 396 8.05 21.70 16.81
C PRO A 396 6.54 21.42 16.69
N PRO A 397 5.71 22.44 16.36
CA PRO A 397 4.27 22.24 16.23
C PRO A 397 3.98 21.30 15.06
N ARG A 398 3.15 20.27 15.30
CA ARG A 398 2.65 19.40 14.24
C ARG A 398 1.55 20.10 13.46
N LYS A 399 1.41 19.77 12.18
CA LYS A 399 0.24 20.17 11.39
C LYS A 399 -0.88 19.13 11.56
N PRO A 400 -2.13 19.52 11.88
CA PRO A 400 -3.24 18.57 12.04
C PRO A 400 -3.47 17.64 10.84
N GLN A 401 -3.22 18.13 9.63
CA GLN A 401 -3.32 17.36 8.38
C GLN A 401 -2.38 16.15 8.31
N PHE A 402 -1.31 16.15 9.11
CA PHE A 402 -0.28 15.10 9.14
C PHE A 402 -0.38 14.16 10.33
N VAL A 403 -1.40 14.32 11.18
CA VAL A 403 -1.64 13.47 12.34
C VAL A 403 -3.05 12.94 12.27
N HIS A 404 -3.22 11.62 12.13
CA HIS A 404 -4.53 10.97 12.16
C HIS A 404 -4.64 10.10 13.40
N ALA A 405 -5.48 10.52 14.33
CA ALA A 405 -5.92 9.69 15.46
C ALA A 405 -6.76 8.51 14.93
N GLY A 406 -6.21 7.31 15.07
CA GLY A 406 -6.90 6.06 14.76
C GLY A 406 -7.84 5.65 15.89
N ASP A 407 -7.87 4.35 16.19
CA ASP A 407 -8.65 3.81 17.29
C ASP A 407 -7.97 4.01 18.65
N ASP A 408 -8.81 4.11 19.67
CA ASP A 408 -8.40 4.13 21.07
C ASP A 408 -9.00 2.95 21.83
N ASN A 409 -8.58 2.79 23.08
CA ASN A 409 -9.13 1.77 23.97
C ASN A 409 -10.63 1.98 24.33
N SER A 410 -11.29 3.05 23.86
CA SER A 410 -12.72 3.29 24.08
C SER A 410 -13.60 2.72 22.97
N THR A 411 -13.00 2.38 21.82
CA THR A 411 -13.72 1.77 20.70
C THR A 411 -14.11 0.32 21.05
N ALA A 412 -15.38 -0.06 20.84
CA ALA A 412 -16.01 -1.29 21.34
C ALA A 412 -15.31 -2.63 20.96
N LEU A 413 -14.37 -2.61 20.01
CA LEU A 413 -13.56 -3.76 19.60
C LEU A 413 -12.09 -3.51 19.96
N MET A 414 -11.68 -3.90 21.16
CA MET A 414 -10.27 -3.90 21.56
C MET A 414 -9.51 -4.98 20.78
N ALA A 415 -8.96 -4.62 19.63
CA ALA A 415 -8.06 -5.52 18.90
C ALA A 415 -6.69 -5.53 19.60
N THR A 416 -6.23 -6.71 20.01
CA THR A 416 -4.87 -6.87 20.55
C THR A 416 -3.87 -7.00 19.39
N LEU A 417 -2.58 -6.85 19.68
CA LEU A 417 -1.52 -6.99 18.68
C LEU A 417 -1.54 -8.38 18.02
N THR A 418 -1.74 -9.42 18.82
CA THR A 418 -1.81 -10.82 18.35
C THR A 418 -3.03 -11.07 17.47
N LYS A 419 -4.08 -10.27 17.62
CA LYS A 419 -5.30 -10.32 16.82
C LYS A 419 -5.30 -9.32 15.66
N THR A 420 -4.21 -8.58 15.43
CA THR A 420 -4.07 -7.58 14.36
C THR A 420 -2.80 -7.84 13.53
N PRO A 421 -2.74 -8.98 12.81
CA PRO A 421 -1.53 -9.43 12.10
C PRO A 421 -1.03 -8.42 11.05
N VAL A 422 -1.92 -7.71 10.38
CA VAL A 422 -1.56 -6.76 9.32
C VAL A 422 -2.19 -5.40 9.64
N ARG A 423 -1.37 -4.36 9.58
CA ARG A 423 -1.75 -2.97 9.86
C ARG A 423 -1.29 -2.11 8.68
N LEU A 424 -2.18 -1.26 8.19
CA LEU A 424 -1.90 -0.45 7.02
C LEU A 424 -2.61 0.90 7.06
N TYR A 425 -2.04 1.86 6.33
CA TYR A 425 -2.50 3.25 6.32
C TYR A 425 -2.41 3.85 4.92
N HIS A 426 -3.55 4.29 4.40
CA HIS A 426 -3.66 4.98 3.12
C HIS A 426 -3.78 6.48 3.35
N SER A 427 -2.66 7.20 3.22
CA SER A 427 -2.62 8.66 3.42
C SER A 427 -3.51 9.43 2.44
N SER A 428 -3.61 8.99 1.18
CA SER A 428 -4.46 9.61 0.15
C SER A 428 -5.95 9.47 0.41
N CYS A 429 -6.35 8.53 1.27
CA CYS A 429 -7.73 8.28 1.69
C CYS A 429 -7.95 8.67 3.17
N GLN A 430 -6.90 9.11 3.88
CA GLN A 430 -6.90 9.31 5.33
C GLN A 430 -7.59 8.16 6.07
N THR A 431 -7.21 6.93 5.73
CA THR A 431 -7.88 5.71 6.20
C THR A 431 -6.85 4.75 6.75
N PHE A 432 -7.06 4.26 7.96
CA PHE A 432 -6.37 3.08 8.43
C PHE A 432 -7.21 1.84 8.17
N LEU A 433 -6.53 0.74 7.89
CA LEU A 433 -7.17 -0.56 7.77
C LEU A 433 -6.26 -1.62 8.39
N ASP A 434 -6.89 -2.61 8.99
CA ASP A 434 -6.26 -3.74 9.64
C ASP A 434 -6.90 -5.03 9.15
N LEU A 435 -6.07 -6.07 9.04
CA LEU A 435 -6.54 -7.44 9.01
C LEU A 435 -6.60 -7.91 10.46
N VAL A 436 -7.77 -8.30 10.94
CA VAL A 436 -8.01 -8.71 12.33
C VAL A 436 -8.50 -10.15 12.41
N ASP A 437 -8.05 -10.86 13.43
CA ASP A 437 -8.66 -12.10 13.89
C ASP A 437 -9.70 -11.76 14.98
N ASP A 438 -10.96 -11.74 14.57
CA ASP A 438 -12.10 -11.29 15.35
C ASP A 438 -13.10 -12.46 15.53
N PRO A 439 -12.82 -13.43 16.41
CA PRO A 439 -13.68 -14.60 16.60
C PRO A 439 -15.09 -14.19 17.06
N SER A 440 -16.11 -14.94 16.62
CA SER A 440 -17.49 -14.70 17.07
C SER A 440 -17.61 -14.91 18.58
N PRO A 441 -18.43 -14.13 19.31
CA PRO A 441 -18.74 -14.40 20.71
C PRO A 441 -19.27 -15.83 20.95
N SER A 442 -19.96 -16.40 19.96
CA SER A 442 -20.47 -17.78 20.00
C SER A 442 -19.39 -18.85 19.79
N GLU A 443 -18.28 -18.51 19.13
CA GLU A 443 -17.18 -19.42 18.78
C GLU A 443 -15.83 -18.76 19.08
N PRO A 444 -15.50 -18.46 20.36
CA PRO A 444 -14.35 -17.64 20.72
C PRO A 444 -12.99 -18.27 20.37
N HIS A 445 -12.97 -19.59 20.19
CA HIS A 445 -11.77 -20.36 19.85
C HIS A 445 -11.52 -20.49 18.35
N LYS A 446 -12.49 -20.09 17.51
CA LYS A 446 -12.41 -20.24 16.06
C LYS A 446 -11.91 -18.94 15.45
N GLN A 447 -10.74 -19.01 14.82
CA GLN A 447 -10.18 -17.88 14.09
C GLN A 447 -11.19 -17.36 13.06
N ARG A 448 -11.40 -16.03 13.02
CA ARG A 448 -12.29 -15.36 12.06
C ARG A 448 -11.66 -14.06 11.58
N ILE A 449 -11.08 -14.12 10.39
CA ILE A 449 -10.44 -13.03 9.70
C ILE A 449 -11.48 -12.06 9.16
N ARG A 450 -11.32 -10.77 9.49
CA ARG A 450 -12.07 -9.63 8.98
C ARG A 450 -11.13 -8.48 8.67
N LEU A 451 -11.62 -7.51 7.91
CA LEU A 451 -11.02 -6.21 7.74
C LEU A 451 -11.66 -5.26 8.76
N ARG A 452 -10.84 -4.45 9.42
CA ARG A 452 -11.29 -3.39 10.33
C ARG A 452 -10.67 -2.08 9.87
N GLY A 453 -11.39 -0.97 9.89
CA GLY A 453 -10.80 0.29 9.49
C GLY A 453 -11.65 1.49 9.83
N GLY A 454 -11.00 2.64 9.87
CA GLY A 454 -11.60 3.93 10.15
C GLY A 454 -10.98 4.98 9.25
N SER A 455 -11.82 5.91 8.81
CA SER A 455 -11.41 7.02 7.96
C SER A 455 -11.77 8.33 8.61
N ARG A 456 -11.12 9.40 8.15
CA ARG A 456 -11.54 10.76 8.44
C ARG A 456 -11.63 11.56 7.16
N ARG A 457 -12.44 12.60 7.17
CA ARG A 457 -12.60 13.52 6.05
C ARG A 457 -12.82 14.95 6.53
N PRO A 458 -12.54 15.96 5.70
CA PRO A 458 -12.95 17.32 6.00
C PRO A 458 -14.45 17.42 6.28
N TRP A 459 -14.83 18.34 7.16
CA TRP A 459 -16.24 18.68 7.38
C TRP A 459 -16.83 19.32 6.13
N THR A 460 -18.08 18.96 5.80
CA THR A 460 -18.82 19.70 4.77
C THR A 460 -19.29 21.05 5.31
N PRO A 461 -19.51 22.07 4.44
CA PRO A 461 -20.00 23.37 4.89
C PRO A 461 -21.28 23.30 5.74
N ASP A 462 -22.21 22.42 5.37
CA ASP A 462 -23.47 22.22 6.10
C ASP A 462 -23.24 21.61 7.50
N GLU A 463 -22.34 20.63 7.61
CA GLU A 463 -22.00 20.02 8.91
C GLU A 463 -21.28 21.03 9.83
N VAL A 464 -20.42 21.88 9.28
CA VAL A 464 -19.78 22.97 10.05
C VAL A 464 -20.84 23.92 10.61
N GLU A 465 -21.81 24.31 9.80
CA GLU A 465 -22.89 25.21 10.22
C GLU A 465 -23.80 24.56 11.27
N GLN A 466 -24.15 23.28 11.11
CA GLN A 466 -24.90 22.52 12.11
C GLN A 466 -24.13 22.43 13.44
N ARG A 467 -22.82 22.19 13.40
CA ARG A 467 -21.98 22.17 14.60
C ARG A 467 -21.94 23.52 15.30
N LYS A 468 -21.83 24.62 14.55
CA LYS A 468 -21.90 25.98 15.13
C LYS A 468 -23.23 26.24 15.83
N ARG A 469 -24.34 25.74 15.30
CA ARG A 469 -25.68 25.87 15.91
C ARG A 469 -25.88 24.97 17.13
N ALA A 470 -25.23 23.81 17.16
CA ALA A 470 -25.33 22.83 18.25
C ALA A 470 -24.47 23.18 19.48
N VAL A 471 -23.44 24.02 19.34
CA VAL A 471 -22.63 24.50 20.47
C VAL A 471 -23.38 25.61 21.20
N VAL A 472 -24.28 25.23 22.11
CA VAL A 472 -25.00 26.15 23.03
C VAL A 472 -24.34 26.21 24.42
N GLU A 473 -23.49 25.26 24.79
CA GLU A 473 -22.73 25.32 26.04
C GLU A 473 -21.21 25.29 25.81
N PRO A 474 -20.45 26.20 26.44
CA PRO A 474 -18.99 26.15 26.41
C PRO A 474 -18.51 24.93 27.20
N ARG A 475 -17.93 23.94 26.49
CA ARG A 475 -17.24 22.81 27.12
C ARG A 475 -16.11 23.34 28.01
N HIS A 476 -16.30 23.25 29.32
CA HIS A 476 -15.33 23.65 30.36
C HIS A 476 -14.21 22.61 30.57
N GLN A 477 -13.87 21.81 29.56
CA GLN A 477 -12.73 20.89 29.65
C GLN A 477 -11.60 21.41 28.76
N PRO A 478 -10.37 21.56 29.27
CA PRO A 478 -9.20 21.80 28.44
C PRO A 478 -8.87 20.49 27.70
N GLN A 479 -9.64 20.16 26.66
CA GLN A 479 -9.20 19.24 25.62
C GLN A 479 -7.93 19.83 25.01
N ASP A 480 -6.91 18.99 24.74
CA ASP A 480 -5.66 19.47 24.17
C ASP A 480 -5.92 20.31 22.92
N THR A 481 -5.34 21.51 22.87
CA THR A 481 -5.54 22.50 21.80
C THR A 481 -5.32 21.89 20.42
N PHE A 482 -4.45 20.90 20.31
CA PHE A 482 -4.13 20.20 19.07
C PHE A 482 -5.18 19.15 18.65
N ASP A 483 -5.68 18.32 19.57
CA ASP A 483 -6.75 17.36 19.27
C ASP A 483 -8.04 18.10 18.89
N GLN A 484 -8.31 19.25 19.51
CA GLN A 484 -9.40 20.13 19.10
C GLN A 484 -9.19 20.69 17.69
N GLN A 485 -7.98 21.14 17.33
CA GLN A 485 -7.67 21.56 15.96
C GLN A 485 -7.90 20.44 14.94
N ILE A 486 -7.55 19.20 15.26
CA ILE A 486 -7.84 18.05 14.41
C ILE A 486 -9.35 17.87 14.27
N ALA A 487 -10.09 17.87 15.39
CA ALA A 487 -11.54 17.69 15.40
C ALA A 487 -12.30 18.83 14.70
N ASP A 488 -11.74 20.03 14.67
CA ASP A 488 -12.30 21.18 13.95
C ASP A 488 -12.11 21.07 12.44
N LEU A 489 -11.02 20.44 11.99
CA LEU A 489 -10.73 20.25 10.57
C LEU A 489 -11.37 18.98 9.99
N TYR A 490 -11.42 17.92 10.78
CA TYR A 490 -11.83 16.60 10.32
C TYR A 490 -12.99 16.02 11.11
N LYS A 491 -13.91 15.39 10.39
CA LYS A 491 -14.88 14.45 10.91
C LYS A 491 -14.27 13.05 10.86
N HIS A 492 -14.27 12.36 11.99
CA HIS A 492 -13.95 10.94 12.05
C HIS A 492 -15.20 10.13 11.74
N GLU A 493 -15.06 9.17 10.83
CA GLU A 493 -16.09 8.17 10.58
C GLU A 493 -15.91 7.01 11.55
N ASP A 494 -16.99 6.33 11.89
CA ASP A 494 -16.95 5.19 12.82
C ASP A 494 -16.03 4.08 12.29
N VAL A 495 -15.39 3.37 13.22
CA VAL A 495 -14.58 2.21 12.89
C VAL A 495 -15.50 1.06 12.52
N VAL A 496 -15.38 0.57 11.29
CA VAL A 496 -16.24 -0.47 10.73
C VAL A 496 -15.45 -1.76 10.50
N CYS A 497 -16.14 -2.89 10.56
CA CYS A 497 -15.59 -4.20 10.23
C CYS A 497 -16.29 -4.79 9.02
N TRP A 498 -15.52 -5.33 8.07
CA TRP A 498 -15.99 -5.99 6.86
C TRP A 498 -15.39 -7.41 6.75
N PRO A 499 -16.17 -8.45 6.43
CA PRO A 499 -17.62 -8.44 6.24
C PRO A 499 -18.37 -8.11 7.55
N PRO A 500 -19.64 -7.68 7.48
CA PRO A 500 -20.47 -7.47 8.66
C PRO A 500 -20.75 -8.78 9.40
N GLU A 501 -21.16 -8.70 10.67
CA GLU A 501 -21.57 -9.90 11.41
C GLU A 501 -22.84 -10.52 10.82
N GLN A 502 -23.02 -11.82 11.02
CA GLN A 502 -24.29 -12.46 10.71
C GLN A 502 -25.38 -11.95 11.64
N ASP A 503 -26.55 -11.69 11.06
CA ASP A 503 -27.76 -11.45 11.83
C ASP A 503 -28.34 -12.83 12.22
N PRO A 504 -28.39 -13.20 13.51
CA PRO A 504 -28.93 -14.49 13.94
C PRO A 504 -30.41 -14.68 13.55
N SER A 505 -31.14 -13.57 13.34
CA SER A 505 -32.55 -13.61 12.94
C SER A 505 -32.75 -13.80 11.43
N ARG A 506 -31.72 -13.52 10.63
CA ARG A 506 -31.74 -13.55 9.15
C ARG A 506 -30.40 -14.07 8.61
N PRO A 507 -30.16 -15.39 8.70
CA PRO A 507 -28.92 -15.98 8.20
C PRO A 507 -28.75 -15.69 6.71
N ASN A 508 -27.55 -15.27 6.34
CA ASN A 508 -27.22 -14.89 4.97
C ASN A 508 -26.16 -15.84 4.38
N ASP A 509 -26.58 -16.82 3.57
CA ASP A 509 -25.68 -17.80 2.94
C ASP A 509 -24.58 -17.17 2.09
N ALA A 510 -24.83 -16.00 1.48
CA ALA A 510 -23.81 -15.33 0.68
C ALA A 510 -22.72 -14.70 1.57
N LEU A 511 -23.09 -14.21 2.75
CA LEU A 511 -22.13 -13.71 3.74
C LEU A 511 -21.27 -14.86 4.28
N ASP A 512 -21.84 -16.04 4.50
CA ASP A 512 -21.09 -17.24 4.89
C ASP A 512 -20.08 -17.66 3.81
N GLN A 513 -20.46 -17.54 2.54
CA GLN A 513 -19.52 -17.78 1.43
C GLN A 513 -18.39 -16.76 1.38
N ILE A 514 -18.63 -15.47 1.69
CA ILE A 514 -17.54 -14.49 1.81
C ILE A 514 -16.62 -14.88 2.97
N TYR A 515 -17.20 -15.25 4.12
CA TYR A 515 -16.41 -15.69 5.26
C TYR A 515 -15.54 -16.90 4.91
N ALA A 516 -16.04 -17.85 4.11
CA ALA A 516 -15.26 -19.01 3.63
C ALA A 516 -14.12 -18.62 2.67
N VAL A 517 -14.25 -17.53 1.91
CA VAL A 517 -13.14 -16.99 1.09
C VAL A 517 -12.08 -16.34 1.97
N LEU A 518 -12.50 -15.54 2.96
CA LEU A 518 -11.57 -14.83 3.86
C LEU A 518 -10.95 -15.75 4.92
N ASN A 519 -11.62 -16.86 5.23
CA ASN A 519 -11.19 -17.88 6.17
C ASN A 519 -11.13 -19.22 5.43
N PRO A 520 -10.07 -19.44 4.65
CA PRO A 520 -9.96 -20.63 3.81
C PRO A 520 -10.17 -21.90 4.65
N PRO A 521 -11.03 -22.84 4.23
CA PRO A 521 -11.26 -24.07 4.98
C PRO A 521 -9.95 -24.82 5.26
N ASN A 522 -9.82 -25.41 6.45
CA ASN A 522 -8.61 -26.12 6.92
C ASN A 522 -7.35 -25.25 7.07
N HIS A 523 -7.49 -23.92 7.03
CA HIS A 523 -6.41 -22.98 7.29
C HIS A 523 -6.76 -22.11 8.50
N SER A 524 -5.95 -22.23 9.54
CA SER A 524 -6.06 -21.50 10.80
C SER A 524 -4.68 -21.48 11.45
N GLY A 525 -4.29 -20.37 12.06
CA GLY A 525 -2.97 -20.22 12.67
C GLY A 525 -2.33 -18.89 12.28
N ASN A 526 -1.04 -18.91 11.99
CA ASN A 526 -0.30 -17.69 11.72
C ASN A 526 -0.80 -17.00 10.44
N ILE A 527 -0.97 -15.67 10.52
CA ILE A 527 -1.39 -14.82 9.42
C ILE A 527 -0.25 -13.85 9.11
N THR A 528 0.13 -13.83 7.84
CA THR A 528 1.12 -12.89 7.29
C THR A 528 0.48 -12.12 6.14
N GLY A 529 0.82 -10.84 5.94
CA GLY A 529 0.26 -10.05 4.85
C GLY A 529 1.20 -8.99 4.30
N ALA A 530 0.89 -8.55 3.08
CA ALA A 530 1.58 -7.51 2.33
C ALA A 530 0.55 -6.69 1.55
N TRP A 531 0.84 -5.41 1.34
CA TRP A 531 -0.15 -4.47 0.77
C TRP A 531 0.50 -3.33 0.00
N ASP A 532 -0.25 -2.81 -0.96
CA ASP A 532 0.12 -1.68 -1.81
C ASP A 532 -0.99 -0.62 -1.81
N GLU A 533 -0.98 0.33 -2.73
CA GLU A 533 -1.92 1.45 -2.74
C GLU A 533 -3.38 1.08 -3.09
N ARG A 534 -3.66 -0.17 -3.50
CA ARG A 534 -4.97 -0.58 -3.99
C ARG A 534 -5.42 -1.99 -3.57
N SER A 535 -4.57 -2.74 -2.88
CA SER A 535 -4.82 -4.14 -2.56
C SER A 535 -4.02 -4.66 -1.37
N LEU A 536 -4.55 -5.74 -0.81
CA LEU A 536 -3.99 -6.49 0.30
C LEU A 536 -3.92 -7.97 -0.11
N VAL A 537 -2.76 -8.59 0.09
CA VAL A 537 -2.58 -10.04 0.04
C VAL A 537 -2.24 -10.53 1.43
N TYR A 538 -2.89 -11.58 1.89
CA TYR A 538 -2.49 -12.27 3.11
C TYR A 538 -2.50 -13.78 2.92
N ALA A 539 -1.73 -14.45 3.75
CA ALA A 539 -1.62 -15.89 3.77
C ALA A 539 -1.97 -16.43 5.15
N VAL A 540 -2.79 -17.48 5.19
CA VAL A 540 -3.21 -18.17 6.41
C VAL A 540 -2.56 -19.54 6.43
N GLU A 541 -1.92 -19.87 7.54
CA GLU A 541 -1.29 -21.18 7.73
C GLU A 541 -2.31 -22.33 7.67
N GLY A 542 -1.95 -23.39 6.95
CA GLY A 542 -2.72 -24.62 6.86
C GLY A 542 -1.91 -25.82 7.30
N THR A 543 -2.45 -27.02 7.02
CA THR A 543 -1.75 -28.27 7.33
C THR A 543 -0.51 -28.44 6.46
N LYS A 544 0.54 -29.08 7.01
CA LYS A 544 1.77 -29.46 6.28
C LYS A 544 2.62 -28.30 5.76
N GLY A 545 2.50 -27.11 6.36
CA GLY A 545 3.35 -25.95 6.03
C GLY A 545 2.94 -25.17 4.78
N PHE A 546 1.85 -25.57 4.12
CA PHE A 546 1.24 -24.78 3.06
C PHE A 546 0.36 -23.68 3.65
N ARG A 547 0.26 -22.56 2.91
CA ARG A 547 -0.56 -21.42 3.28
C ARG A 547 -1.53 -21.09 2.16
N ALA A 548 -2.79 -20.87 2.49
CA ALA A 548 -3.78 -20.35 1.56
C ALA A 548 -3.59 -18.83 1.44
N ILE A 549 -3.43 -18.34 0.22
CA ILE A 549 -3.18 -16.94 -0.10
C ILE A 549 -4.48 -16.30 -0.59
N VAL A 550 -4.93 -15.26 0.10
CA VAL A 550 -6.14 -14.50 -0.20
C VAL A 550 -5.76 -13.10 -0.69
N PHE A 551 -6.37 -12.70 -1.80
CA PHE A 551 -6.23 -11.37 -2.39
C PHE A 551 -7.51 -10.57 -2.19
N VAL A 552 -7.36 -9.33 -1.73
CA VAL A 552 -8.40 -8.34 -1.54
C VAL A 552 -8.02 -7.10 -2.37
N SER A 553 -8.93 -6.62 -3.22
CA SER A 553 -8.69 -5.44 -4.04
C SER A 553 -9.79 -4.39 -3.91
N TRP A 554 -9.38 -3.13 -3.82
CA TRP A 554 -10.24 -1.95 -3.89
C TRP A 554 -10.17 -1.25 -5.25
N ASP A 555 -9.55 -1.88 -6.25
CA ASP A 555 -9.52 -1.35 -7.61
C ASP A 555 -10.64 -1.97 -8.46
N PRO A 556 -11.60 -1.17 -8.96
CA PRO A 556 -12.71 -1.68 -9.75
C PRO A 556 -12.29 -2.21 -11.14
N LYS A 557 -11.04 -1.99 -11.57
CA LYS A 557 -10.52 -2.52 -12.84
C LYS A 557 -10.00 -3.96 -12.70
N ILE A 558 -9.65 -4.39 -11.49
CA ILE A 558 -9.03 -5.70 -11.29
C ILE A 558 -10.11 -6.78 -11.26
N TYR A 559 -9.99 -7.74 -12.17
CA TYR A 559 -10.94 -8.83 -12.33
C TYR A 559 -10.21 -10.14 -12.57
N LEU A 560 -10.33 -11.10 -11.64
CA LEU A 560 -9.77 -12.43 -11.83
C LEU A 560 -10.81 -13.38 -12.43
N GLU A 561 -10.40 -14.18 -13.41
CA GLU A 561 -11.27 -15.16 -14.07
C GLU A 561 -11.88 -16.13 -13.06
N GLY A 562 -13.12 -16.57 -13.29
CA GLY A 562 -13.83 -17.47 -12.40
C GLY A 562 -14.28 -16.85 -11.07
N THR A 563 -14.31 -15.52 -10.96
CA THR A 563 -14.97 -14.84 -9.83
C THR A 563 -16.48 -14.76 -10.07
N LYS A 564 -17.26 -15.05 -9.03
CA LYS A 564 -18.72 -14.97 -9.09
C LYS A 564 -19.17 -13.53 -8.79
N PRO A 565 -20.20 -13.00 -9.47
CA PRO A 565 -20.85 -11.78 -9.01
C PRO A 565 -21.43 -12.03 -7.61
N PHE A 566 -21.26 -11.07 -6.71
CA PHE A 566 -21.93 -11.17 -5.42
C PHE A 566 -23.44 -10.94 -5.59
N PRO A 567 -24.34 -11.72 -4.94
CA PRO A 567 -25.78 -11.59 -5.15
C PRO A 567 -26.26 -10.16 -4.88
N SER A 568 -26.82 -9.51 -5.90
CA SER A 568 -27.12 -8.07 -5.92
C SER A 568 -28.18 -7.64 -4.89
N ASP A 569 -29.03 -8.57 -4.45
CA ASP A 569 -30.10 -8.35 -3.47
C ASP A 569 -29.57 -8.25 -2.03
N LEU A 570 -28.31 -8.60 -1.82
CA LEU A 570 -27.59 -8.50 -0.56
C LEU A 570 -26.59 -7.36 -0.70
N ARG A 571 -27.09 -6.13 -0.78
CA ARG A 571 -26.22 -4.97 -0.53
C ARG A 571 -25.62 -5.18 0.85
N ILE A 572 -24.34 -5.56 0.91
CA ILE A 572 -23.54 -5.45 2.13
C ILE A 572 -23.74 -4.00 2.55
N GLY A 573 -24.50 -3.81 3.63
CA GLY A 573 -24.98 -2.50 4.03
C GLY A 573 -23.82 -1.53 3.97
N ASN A 574 -24.02 -0.41 3.28
CA ASN A 574 -23.16 0.74 3.48
C ASN A 574 -23.12 0.93 5.01
N PRO A 575 -21.98 0.75 5.69
CA PRO A 575 -21.96 0.70 7.15
C PRO A 575 -22.36 2.05 7.79
N PHE A 576 -22.65 3.05 6.96
CA PHE A 576 -23.11 4.40 7.30
C PHE A 576 -24.61 4.65 7.04
N CYS A 577 -25.42 3.63 6.73
CA CYS A 577 -26.86 3.81 6.58
C CYS A 577 -27.62 3.03 7.65
N VAL A 578 -27.66 3.59 8.86
CA VAL A 578 -28.75 3.33 9.81
C VAL A 578 -30.00 4.03 9.24
N PRO A 579 -31.10 3.32 8.94
CA PRO A 579 -32.37 3.98 8.64
C PRO A 579 -32.86 4.69 9.92
N PRO A 580 -33.45 5.90 9.83
CA PRO A 580 -34.10 6.49 10.99
C PRO A 580 -35.25 5.56 11.42
N GLU A 581 -35.21 5.10 12.66
CA GLU A 581 -36.32 4.40 13.29
C GLU A 581 -37.57 5.30 13.27
N GLY A 582 -38.68 4.74 12.81
CA GLY A 582 -40.01 5.34 12.94
C GLY A 582 -40.55 6.04 11.70
N SER A 583 -41.19 5.26 10.82
CA SER A 583 -42.48 5.68 10.25
C SER A 583 -43.20 4.47 9.66
N ASP A 584 -44.13 3.94 10.44
CA ASP A 584 -45.22 3.12 9.94
C ASP A 584 -46.02 3.95 8.92
N VAL A 585 -45.96 3.58 7.64
CA VAL A 585 -47.02 3.92 6.70
C VAL A 585 -47.31 2.70 5.83
N ALA A 586 -48.50 2.15 6.07
CA ALA A 586 -49.07 1.00 5.42
C ALA A 586 -49.02 1.08 3.88
N SER A 587 -48.63 -0.04 3.28
CA SER A 587 -48.81 -0.34 1.87
C SER A 587 -50.31 -0.45 1.56
N SER A 588 -50.80 0.41 0.68
CA SER A 588 -52.04 0.18 -0.06
C SER A 588 -51.72 0.22 -1.55
N SER A 589 -51.74 -0.96 -2.17
CA SER A 589 -51.76 -1.13 -3.61
C SER A 589 -53.16 -0.83 -4.16
N PRO A 590 -53.26 -0.27 -5.37
CA PRO A 590 -54.43 -0.48 -6.21
C PRO A 590 -54.05 -1.13 -7.56
N PRO A 591 -55.06 -1.68 -8.28
CA PRO A 591 -54.92 -2.92 -9.02
C PRO A 591 -54.62 -2.74 -10.51
N ASP A 592 -54.24 -3.86 -11.11
CA ASP A 592 -54.14 -4.11 -12.54
C ASP A 592 -55.33 -3.57 -13.35
N THR A 593 -55.05 -2.88 -14.44
CA THR A 593 -55.96 -2.80 -15.58
C THR A 593 -55.17 -2.67 -16.86
N ALA A 594 -55.09 -3.78 -17.61
CA ALA A 594 -54.67 -3.79 -19.01
C ALA A 594 -55.70 -3.03 -19.88
N PRO A 595 -55.28 -2.51 -21.04
CA PRO A 595 -55.88 -3.08 -22.24
C PRO A 595 -54.88 -3.37 -23.37
N SER A 596 -55.13 -4.55 -23.95
CA SER A 596 -54.91 -4.97 -25.33
C SER A 596 -54.78 -3.84 -26.36
N GLY A 597 -53.73 -3.94 -27.18
CA GLY A 597 -53.52 -3.13 -28.37
C GLY A 597 -52.39 -3.70 -29.23
N ALA A 598 -52.70 -4.77 -29.97
CA ALA A 598 -51.81 -5.36 -30.96
C ALA A 598 -51.55 -4.37 -32.11
N ARG A 599 -50.28 -4.17 -32.51
CA ARG A 599 -49.90 -3.80 -33.87
C ARG A 599 -48.48 -4.27 -34.18
N GLU A 600 -48.41 -4.98 -35.30
CA GLU A 600 -47.27 -5.65 -35.89
C GLU A 600 -46.13 -4.70 -36.31
N GLY A 601 -44.91 -5.23 -36.23
CA GLY A 601 -43.96 -5.21 -37.34
C GLY A 601 -43.12 -3.95 -37.53
N LYS A 602 -41.84 -4.04 -37.11
CA LYS A 602 -40.70 -3.86 -38.02
C LYS A 602 -39.37 -4.22 -37.35
N ASN A 603 -38.80 -5.31 -37.87
CA ASN A 603 -37.41 -5.71 -37.67
C ASN A 603 -36.45 -4.55 -38.00
N LYS A 604 -35.49 -4.31 -37.12
CA LYS A 604 -34.19 -3.77 -37.51
C LYS A 604 -33.10 -4.40 -36.63
N GLU A 605 -32.21 -5.08 -37.33
CA GLU A 605 -31.07 -5.87 -36.89
C GLU A 605 -30.20 -5.14 -35.86
N LEU A 606 -29.99 -5.76 -34.70
CA LEU A 606 -28.87 -5.42 -33.81
C LEU A 606 -27.65 -6.20 -34.31
N GLY A 607 -26.71 -5.47 -34.91
CA GLY A 607 -25.40 -5.97 -35.27
C GLY A 607 -24.63 -6.47 -34.04
N THR A 608 -24.28 -7.74 -34.09
CA THR A 608 -23.27 -8.38 -33.23
C THR A 608 -21.93 -7.68 -33.36
N HIS A 609 -21.55 -6.88 -32.36
CA HIS A 609 -20.17 -6.44 -32.20
C HIS A 609 -19.44 -7.36 -31.21
N ARG A 610 -18.57 -8.19 -31.78
CA ARG A 610 -17.53 -8.97 -31.10
C ARG A 610 -16.65 -8.01 -30.31
N HIS A 611 -16.62 -8.15 -28.98
CA HIS A 611 -15.59 -7.52 -28.15
C HIS A 611 -14.30 -8.33 -28.24
N ALA A 612 -13.36 -7.82 -29.04
CA ALA A 612 -11.98 -8.26 -29.04
C ALA A 612 -11.32 -7.84 -27.72
N ALA A 613 -10.80 -8.84 -27.01
CA ALA A 613 -9.87 -8.67 -25.91
C ALA A 613 -8.53 -8.19 -26.46
N GLN A 614 -7.96 -7.13 -25.88
CA GLN A 614 -6.54 -6.81 -25.80
C GLN A 614 -6.38 -5.46 -25.10
N SER A 615 -5.87 -5.47 -23.88
CA SER A 615 -5.20 -4.30 -23.30
C SER A 615 -4.03 -4.79 -22.46
N ASN A 616 -2.95 -5.16 -23.16
CA ASN A 616 -1.61 -5.27 -22.61
C ASN A 616 -1.10 -3.85 -22.32
N ILE A 617 -0.78 -3.53 -21.07
CA ILE A 617 0.21 -2.48 -20.78
C ILE A 617 1.09 -2.99 -19.63
N CYS A 618 2.11 -3.75 -20.02
CA CYS A 618 3.44 -3.63 -19.44
C CYS A 618 4.20 -2.69 -20.39
N CYS A 619 4.80 -1.64 -19.87
CA CYS A 619 5.60 -0.70 -20.65
C CYS A 619 6.86 -1.44 -21.14
N ASN A 620 6.87 -1.92 -22.38
CA ASN A 620 8.10 -2.38 -23.04
C ASN A 620 8.20 -1.73 -24.43
N VAL A 621 9.31 -1.04 -24.63
CA VAL A 621 9.75 -0.50 -25.92
C VAL A 621 10.00 -1.68 -26.86
N GLN A 622 9.17 -1.85 -27.89
CA GLN A 622 9.36 -2.91 -28.90
C GLN A 622 10.48 -2.52 -29.86
N GLY A 623 11.58 -3.28 -29.80
CA GLY A 623 12.59 -3.34 -30.86
C GLY A 623 12.07 -4.12 -32.07
N SER A 624 12.37 -3.58 -33.25
CA SER A 624 12.00 -4.07 -34.59
C SER A 624 12.37 -5.54 -34.84
N THR A 625 11.38 -6.37 -35.19
CA THR A 625 11.54 -7.73 -35.73
C THR A 625 11.98 -7.70 -37.18
N ALA A 626 13.20 -8.19 -37.47
CA ALA A 626 13.58 -8.67 -38.79
C ALA A 626 13.65 -10.20 -38.75
N SER A 627 12.79 -10.83 -39.56
CA SER A 627 12.69 -12.27 -39.76
C SER A 627 13.96 -12.86 -40.39
N ARG A 628 14.52 -13.90 -39.78
CA ARG A 628 15.40 -14.85 -40.49
C ARG A 628 15.12 -16.27 -40.04
N GLU A 629 15.05 -17.12 -41.06
CA GLU A 629 14.54 -18.48 -41.07
C GLU A 629 15.36 -19.47 -40.21
N ALA A 630 14.65 -20.53 -39.82
CA ALA A 630 15.07 -21.59 -38.93
C ALA A 630 16.25 -22.42 -39.47
N VAL A 631 17.20 -22.68 -38.57
CA VAL A 631 18.02 -23.90 -38.59
C VAL A 631 17.69 -24.65 -37.30
N GLN A 632 17.19 -25.88 -37.43
CA GLN A 632 16.92 -26.79 -36.32
C GLN A 632 18.22 -27.13 -35.60
N GLY A 633 18.43 -26.49 -34.45
CA GLY A 633 19.31 -26.95 -33.38
C GLY A 633 18.46 -27.11 -32.12
N GLU A 634 18.71 -28.15 -31.33
CA GLU A 634 18.04 -28.44 -30.06
C GLU A 634 17.86 -27.16 -29.24
N SER A 635 16.61 -26.80 -28.95
CA SER A 635 16.31 -25.60 -28.17
C SER A 635 16.89 -25.75 -26.75
N PRO A 636 17.68 -24.80 -26.24
CA PRO A 636 18.24 -24.88 -24.90
C PRO A 636 17.14 -25.06 -23.86
N GLU A 637 17.33 -25.98 -22.92
CA GLU A 637 16.36 -26.32 -21.87
C GLU A 637 15.79 -25.06 -21.19
N ARG A 638 14.52 -24.76 -21.48
CA ARG A 638 13.84 -23.57 -20.99
C ARG A 638 13.33 -23.85 -19.57
N TRP A 639 13.96 -23.23 -18.57
CA TRP A 639 13.59 -23.38 -17.15
C TRP A 639 12.36 -22.55 -16.72
N ALA A 640 11.83 -21.70 -17.59
CA ALA A 640 10.62 -20.91 -17.36
C ALA A 640 9.57 -21.20 -18.45
N ARG A 641 8.32 -21.38 -18.04
CA ARG A 641 7.19 -21.63 -18.94
C ARG A 641 5.96 -20.86 -18.49
N SER A 642 5.02 -20.65 -19.39
CA SER A 642 3.70 -20.13 -19.02
C SER A 642 2.78 -21.30 -18.65
N ALA A 643 2.02 -21.14 -17.56
CA ALA A 643 0.98 -22.09 -17.17
C ALA A 643 -0.29 -21.34 -16.76
N ARG A 644 -1.38 -22.09 -16.60
CA ARG A 644 -2.62 -21.56 -16.04
C ARG A 644 -2.39 -21.07 -14.61
N ALA A 645 -3.00 -19.94 -14.26
CA ALA A 645 -2.94 -19.42 -12.90
C ALA A 645 -3.67 -20.33 -11.90
N MET A 646 -3.05 -20.58 -10.74
CA MET A 646 -3.54 -21.55 -9.76
C MET A 646 -4.95 -21.20 -9.25
N TYR A 647 -5.27 -19.91 -9.15
CA TYR A 647 -6.58 -19.44 -8.70
C TYR A 647 -7.74 -19.91 -9.58
N GLN A 648 -7.47 -20.27 -10.83
CA GLN A 648 -8.50 -20.76 -11.73
C GLN A 648 -8.96 -22.16 -11.35
N ASP A 649 -8.06 -22.98 -10.81
CA ASP A 649 -8.39 -24.34 -10.37
C ASP A 649 -9.01 -24.31 -8.97
N ILE A 650 -8.65 -23.33 -8.13
CA ILE A 650 -9.28 -23.10 -6.82
C ILE A 650 -10.72 -22.58 -6.97
N ALA A 651 -10.98 -21.71 -7.96
CA ALA A 651 -12.30 -21.22 -8.35
C ALA A 651 -13.16 -20.61 -7.22
N MET A 652 -12.54 -20.03 -6.18
CA MET A 652 -13.25 -19.48 -5.02
C MET A 652 -12.96 -17.98 -4.82
N GLY A 653 -13.94 -17.14 -5.15
CA GLY A 653 -13.85 -15.69 -4.97
C GLY A 653 -15.04 -14.93 -5.57
N PHE A 654 -15.21 -13.68 -5.15
CA PHE A 654 -16.32 -12.81 -5.50
C PHE A 654 -15.86 -11.47 -6.07
N HIS A 655 -16.65 -10.93 -7.00
CA HIS A 655 -16.52 -9.57 -7.51
C HIS A 655 -17.81 -8.79 -7.23
N PHE A 656 -17.68 -7.64 -6.56
CA PHE A 656 -18.81 -6.90 -5.96
C PHE A 656 -19.39 -5.79 -6.85
N ALA A 657 -18.77 -5.51 -8.00
CA ALA A 657 -19.27 -4.51 -8.97
C ALA A 657 -19.79 -5.12 -10.28
N ARG A 658 -20.10 -6.42 -10.28
CA ARG A 658 -20.62 -7.13 -11.46
C ARG A 658 -22.13 -7.29 -11.44
#